data_AF-A0AB32TSE4-F1
#
_entry.id   AF-A0AB32TSE4-F1
#
_cell.length_a   1.000
_cell.length_b   1.000
_cell.length_c   1.000
_cell.angle_alpha   90.00
_cell.angle_beta   90.00
_cell.angle_gamma   90.00
#
_symmetry.space_group_name_H-M   'P 1'
#
loop_
_entity.id
_entity.type
_entity.pdbx_description
1 polymer ?
#
loop_
_entity_poly.entity_id
_entity_poly.type
_entity_poly.pdbx_seq_one_letter_code
_entity_poly.pdbx_strand_id
1 'polypeptide(L)'
;MGEMVNAWFAERVHSIQPSREPSKAVPEPVTAVHSLGPTDVVPSSSPAPSTPTRKISASEFDRPLRPIVVKDAEGSFTFLSDTERVQMPLPPSQRPGSDNGTDEGGGIRDRGNGDRCARLLELVRDVSSHLDLTALCHKIFLHTHELIAADRYSLFLVGEDSSNRKFLVSRLFDVAEGSTLEESSNSGIRLEWNKGIVGYVAATGQPLNIKNAYEDSRFNAEVDQITGYKTQSILCLPIKNHRDEVVGVAQAINKKCGENSTFTEQDEKDFSSYLAFSGIVLHNAQLYETSQLENRRNQVLLDLASLIFEEQQSLEVLLRKTVATILSFMQAQECTVFISDRETANTFASVFHMEYEEIAGSTDFPNRECDVNKINYMYAQYVKNTMETLNITDTTKDQLFSWTSEDPQSTNCQIKSLLCTPIRNGKKDKVIGVCQLVNKMDEASGEVKAFNRNDEQFLEAFAVFCGLGIQNTQMYEAVERAMAKQEVTLEVLSYHASAAEEETRALQVTAAATIPSAQSLRLMDYSFSDFDLTDAETTQATIRMFVDLKLVQNFQIKYKSLCQWILSVKKNYRKNVVYHNWRHAFNTSQCMFAVLKSGRVQNNLSDLETLALMIATLSHDLDHRGVNNSYIKRSDHPLAQLYCHSTMEHHHFDQCLMILNSPGNQILSGLSLDEYKATLKMIEKAILATDLAVYMKKRTEFFELAKNSQFEWEDDCHRDLLRSMLMTACDISAITKPWPVQKKIAELVATEFFEQGDKERRELNIEPIDLMNREKQDKIPSMQVSFIDAICTQLYEALTGISEFCSPLLEGCRKNRQNWKILAEQGEEAALLNGEL
;
A
#
# COMPACT_ATOMS: atom_id res chain seq x y z
N MET A 1 -7.29 6.60 18.72
CA MET A 1 -7.28 6.00 17.36
C MET A 1 -5.89 5.44 17.09
N GLY A 2 -5.44 4.48 17.91
CA GLY A 2 -4.05 4.00 17.96
C GLY A 2 -3.86 2.52 17.62
N GLU A 3 -4.87 1.85 17.08
CA GLU A 3 -4.87 0.39 16.89
C GLU A 3 -4.46 -0.09 15.48
N MET A 4 -4.03 0.77 14.56
CA MET A 4 -3.80 0.35 13.16
C MET A 4 -2.35 0.37 12.68
N VAL A 5 -1.38 0.77 13.51
CA VAL A 5 0.04 0.85 13.08
C VAL A 5 0.86 -0.37 13.50
N ASN A 6 0.45 -1.13 14.52
CA ASN A 6 1.20 -2.30 15.00
C ASN A 6 0.97 -3.60 14.20
N ALA A 7 0.06 -3.62 13.23
CA ALA A 7 -0.26 -4.82 12.46
C ALA A 7 0.62 -5.03 11.21
N TRP A 8 1.50 -4.07 10.84
CA TRP A 8 2.24 -4.15 9.58
C TRP A 8 3.70 -4.62 9.70
N PHE A 9 4.23 -4.77 10.92
CA PHE A 9 5.60 -5.28 11.15
C PHE A 9 5.67 -6.70 11.75
N ALA A 10 4.54 -7.36 12.02
CA ALA A 10 4.52 -8.63 12.76
C ALA A 10 4.29 -9.91 11.91
N GLU A 11 3.95 -9.82 10.62
CA GLU A 11 3.75 -11.01 9.77
C GLU A 11 4.90 -11.21 8.78
N ARG A 12 6.06 -11.71 9.27
CA ARG A 12 6.99 -12.55 8.48
C ARG A 12 8.08 -13.21 9.34
N VAL A 13 7.69 -13.96 10.36
CA VAL A 13 8.55 -15.03 10.91
C VAL A 13 7.66 -16.22 11.27
N HIS A 14 7.41 -17.10 10.31
CA HIS A 14 6.85 -18.42 10.63
C HIS A 14 7.93 -19.26 11.31
N SER A 15 7.62 -19.66 12.54
CA SER A 15 8.26 -20.70 13.33
C SER A 15 8.40 -22.01 12.56
N ILE A 16 9.64 -22.47 12.36
CA ILE A 16 9.97 -23.85 11.99
C ILE A 16 10.20 -24.62 13.30
N GLN A 17 9.39 -25.66 13.56
CA GLN A 17 9.62 -26.61 14.65
C GLN A 17 10.83 -27.52 14.37
N PRO A 18 11.58 -27.97 15.40
CA PRO A 18 12.77 -28.80 15.20
C PRO A 18 12.37 -30.27 15.05
N SER A 19 12.61 -30.85 13.88
CA SER A 19 12.53 -32.30 13.65
C SER A 19 13.91 -32.90 13.38
N ARG A 20 14.36 -33.72 14.35
CA ARG A 20 15.35 -34.80 14.30
C ARG A 20 16.21 -34.95 13.03
N GLU A 21 17.53 -34.86 13.22
CA GLU A 21 18.53 -35.46 12.32
C GLU A 21 18.34 -36.99 12.22
N PRO A 22 18.62 -37.57 11.03
CA PRO A 22 19.85 -38.37 10.96
C PRO A 22 20.62 -38.25 9.63
N SER A 23 21.95 -38.29 9.78
CA SER A 23 22.99 -38.87 8.90
C SER A 23 22.91 -38.65 7.37
N LYS A 24 23.82 -37.82 6.85
CA LYS A 24 24.22 -37.78 5.43
C LYS A 24 25.18 -38.94 5.10
N ALA A 25 24.83 -39.74 4.12
CA ALA A 25 25.77 -40.49 3.27
C ALA A 25 25.52 -40.09 1.81
N VAL A 26 26.61 -39.77 1.11
CA VAL A 26 26.69 -39.46 -0.34
C VAL A 26 26.99 -40.81 -1.04
N PRO A 27 26.37 -41.14 -2.20
CA PRO A 27 26.99 -40.80 -3.49
C PRO A 27 26.06 -40.54 -4.69
N GLU A 28 26.56 -39.61 -5.54
CA GLU A 28 26.63 -39.54 -7.01
C GLU A 28 25.55 -40.10 -7.99
N PRO A 29 25.47 -39.51 -9.20
CA PRO A 29 24.30 -39.52 -10.06
C PRO A 29 24.39 -40.56 -11.20
N VAL A 30 23.24 -41.09 -11.63
CA VAL A 30 23.14 -41.79 -12.92
C VAL A 30 21.86 -41.40 -13.67
N THR A 31 22.09 -41.14 -14.94
CA THR A 31 21.25 -40.86 -16.09
C THR A 31 20.06 -41.81 -16.34
N ALA A 32 19.10 -41.29 -17.12
CA ALA A 32 18.44 -41.91 -18.28
C ALA A 32 16.94 -42.31 -18.18
N VAL A 33 16.17 -41.63 -19.05
CA VAL A 33 15.23 -42.20 -20.06
C VAL A 33 13.78 -42.53 -19.66
N HIS A 34 12.89 -41.85 -20.38
CA HIS A 34 11.53 -42.16 -20.84
C HIS A 34 10.86 -43.49 -20.42
N SER A 35 9.58 -43.40 -20.04
CA SER A 35 8.50 -44.08 -20.77
C SER A 35 7.11 -43.68 -20.27
N LEU A 36 6.22 -43.46 -21.24
CA LEU A 36 4.78 -43.29 -21.11
C LEU A 36 4.11 -44.66 -20.96
N GLY A 37 3.02 -44.73 -20.18
CA GLY A 37 2.06 -45.85 -20.23
C GLY A 37 0.90 -45.67 -19.23
N PRO A 38 -0.33 -46.13 -19.54
CA PRO A 38 -1.55 -45.39 -19.22
C PRO A 38 -2.52 -46.14 -18.28
N THR A 39 -3.71 -45.53 -18.13
CA THR A 39 -5.01 -46.08 -17.69
C THR A 39 -5.20 -46.43 -16.21
N ASP A 40 -6.10 -45.71 -15.52
CA ASP A 40 -7.43 -46.26 -15.21
C ASP A 40 -8.41 -45.20 -14.68
N VAL A 41 -9.64 -45.26 -15.18
CA VAL A 41 -10.79 -44.42 -14.83
C VAL A 41 -11.80 -45.28 -14.08
N VAL A 42 -12.18 -44.90 -12.85
CA VAL A 42 -13.45 -45.29 -12.20
C VAL A 42 -13.96 -44.10 -11.36
N PRO A 43 -15.28 -43.80 -11.34
CA PRO A 43 -15.81 -42.50 -10.97
C PRO A 43 -16.29 -42.42 -9.50
N SER A 44 -16.21 -41.24 -8.88
CA SER A 44 -17.08 -40.93 -7.74
C SER A 44 -17.46 -39.44 -7.66
N SER A 45 -18.78 -39.27 -7.50
CA SER A 45 -19.61 -38.13 -7.11
C SER A 45 -18.96 -36.79 -6.73
N SER A 46 -19.45 -35.74 -7.40
CA SER A 46 -19.30 -34.32 -7.10
C SER A 46 -19.89 -33.93 -5.73
N PRO A 47 -19.28 -32.94 -5.05
CA PRO A 47 -20.02 -31.78 -4.58
C PRO A 47 -19.47 -30.48 -5.22
N ALA A 48 -20.31 -29.44 -5.20
CA ALA A 48 -20.21 -28.18 -5.95
C ALA A 48 -18.83 -27.48 -6.01
N PRO A 49 -18.48 -26.80 -7.11
CA PRO A 49 -17.21 -26.09 -7.22
C PRO A 49 -17.26 -24.76 -6.45
N SER A 50 -16.56 -24.70 -5.33
CA SER A 50 -15.96 -23.47 -4.84
C SER A 50 -14.99 -22.94 -5.89
N THR A 51 -15.13 -21.68 -6.29
CA THR A 51 -14.23 -20.99 -7.23
C THR A 51 -12.80 -21.06 -6.71
N PRO A 52 -11.83 -21.68 -7.42
CA PRO A 52 -10.44 -21.62 -7.00
C PRO A 52 -9.88 -20.24 -7.32
N THR A 53 -9.58 -19.44 -6.29
CA THR A 53 -8.74 -18.24 -6.42
C THR A 53 -7.33 -18.68 -6.85
N ARG A 54 -7.11 -18.69 -8.17
CA ARG A 54 -5.77 -18.76 -8.75
C ARG A 54 -5.08 -17.43 -8.47
N LYS A 55 -4.00 -17.44 -7.69
CA LYS A 55 -3.11 -16.28 -7.56
C LYS A 55 -2.40 -16.10 -8.90
N ILE A 56 -2.89 -15.16 -9.69
CA ILE A 56 -2.30 -14.75 -10.96
C ILE A 56 -1.05 -13.92 -10.61
N SER A 57 0.12 -14.36 -11.09
CA SER A 57 1.37 -13.61 -10.96
C SER A 57 1.31 -12.38 -11.87
N ALA A 58 1.92 -11.25 -11.49
CA ALA A 58 2.02 -10.05 -12.34
C ALA A 58 2.59 -10.38 -13.74
N SER A 59 3.41 -11.41 -13.87
CA SER A 59 3.96 -11.90 -15.14
C SER A 59 2.95 -12.58 -16.08
N GLU A 60 1.73 -12.90 -15.63
CA GLU A 60 0.67 -13.38 -16.52
C GLU A 60 -0.06 -12.23 -17.23
N PHE A 61 0.02 -10.99 -16.73
CA PHE A 61 -0.50 -9.78 -17.40
C PHE A 61 0.40 -9.30 -18.55
N ASP A 62 1.69 -9.63 -18.52
CA ASP A 62 2.67 -9.28 -19.56
C ASP A 62 2.65 -10.21 -20.77
N ARG A 63 1.79 -11.24 -20.80
CA ARG A 63 1.66 -12.07 -21.99
C ARG A 63 0.83 -11.33 -23.04
N PRO A 64 1.41 -10.94 -24.20
CA PRO A 64 0.59 -10.49 -25.30
C PRO A 64 -0.39 -11.63 -25.63
N LEU A 65 -1.68 -11.31 -25.65
CA LEU A 65 -2.70 -12.18 -26.22
C LEU A 65 -2.17 -12.64 -27.57
N ARG A 66 -2.12 -13.97 -27.81
CA ARG A 66 -1.66 -14.50 -29.10
C ARG A 66 -2.49 -13.81 -30.20
N PRO A 67 -1.85 -13.15 -31.18
CA PRO A 67 -2.60 -12.46 -32.21
C PRO A 67 -3.52 -13.45 -32.94
N ILE A 68 -4.79 -13.10 -33.05
CA ILE A 68 -5.76 -13.76 -33.96
C ILE A 68 -5.37 -13.49 -35.44
N VAL A 69 -4.34 -12.65 -35.65
CA VAL A 69 -4.03 -11.98 -36.90
C VAL A 69 -2.52 -12.03 -37.13
N VAL A 70 -2.09 -12.40 -38.32
CA VAL A 70 -0.69 -12.53 -38.75
C VAL A 70 -0.31 -11.32 -39.60
N LYS A 71 0.95 -10.86 -39.56
CA LYS A 71 1.44 -9.88 -40.53
C LYS A 71 1.85 -10.58 -41.82
N ASP A 72 1.34 -10.13 -42.96
CA ASP A 72 1.81 -10.60 -44.27
C ASP A 72 3.22 -10.05 -44.59
N ALA A 73 3.76 -10.47 -45.73
CA ALA A 73 5.09 -10.04 -46.21
C ALA A 73 5.21 -8.51 -46.44
N GLU A 74 4.09 -7.79 -46.50
CA GLU A 74 4.02 -6.35 -46.71
C GLU A 74 3.78 -5.58 -45.39
N GLY A 75 3.64 -6.30 -44.27
CA GLY A 75 3.46 -5.75 -42.92
C GLY A 75 2.01 -5.46 -42.54
N SER A 76 1.05 -5.80 -43.41
CA SER A 76 -0.38 -5.65 -43.17
C SER A 76 -0.93 -6.84 -42.38
N PHE A 77 -1.89 -6.58 -41.49
CA PHE A 77 -2.49 -7.63 -40.67
C PHE A 77 -3.55 -8.41 -41.49
N THR A 78 -3.51 -9.74 -41.44
CA THR A 78 -4.41 -10.67 -42.14
C THR A 78 -4.74 -11.90 -41.28
N PHE A 79 -5.83 -12.60 -41.57
CA PHE A 79 -6.18 -13.87 -40.90
C PHE A 79 -5.45 -15.09 -41.48
N LEU A 80 -4.73 -14.93 -42.60
CA LEU A 80 -4.04 -16.02 -43.29
C LEU A 80 -2.55 -16.05 -42.90
N SER A 81 -2.05 -17.22 -42.48
CA SER A 81 -0.62 -17.46 -42.31
C SER A 81 0.01 -17.91 -43.63
N ASP A 82 1.12 -17.28 -44.05
CA ASP A 82 1.91 -17.73 -45.22
C ASP A 82 2.61 -19.08 -45.01
N THR A 83 2.44 -19.69 -43.84
CA THR A 83 3.00 -20.98 -43.48
C THR A 83 1.94 -22.08 -43.66
N GLU A 84 2.26 -23.02 -44.56
CA GLU A 84 1.56 -24.28 -44.90
C GLU A 84 0.54 -24.24 -46.06
N ARG A 85 1.01 -24.68 -47.24
CA ARG A 85 0.13 -25.16 -48.32
C ARG A 85 -0.60 -26.42 -47.83
N VAL A 86 -1.82 -26.28 -47.34
CA VAL A 86 -2.67 -27.43 -47.00
C VAL A 86 -3.18 -28.09 -48.29
N GLN A 87 -2.82 -29.35 -48.50
CA GLN A 87 -3.30 -30.17 -49.61
C GLN A 87 -4.66 -30.76 -49.23
N MET A 88 -5.71 -30.38 -49.97
CA MET A 88 -7.08 -30.83 -49.71
C MET A 88 -7.23 -32.36 -49.92
N PRO A 89 -8.03 -33.08 -49.11
CA PRO A 89 -8.21 -34.52 -49.26
C PRO A 89 -8.97 -34.86 -50.56
N LEU A 90 -8.42 -35.77 -51.36
CA LEU A 90 -9.12 -36.35 -52.51
C LEU A 90 -10.17 -37.39 -52.04
N PRO A 91 -11.31 -37.54 -52.74
CA PRO A 91 -12.31 -38.55 -52.40
C PRO A 91 -11.80 -39.97 -52.73
N PRO A 92 -12.31 -41.02 -52.06
CA PRO A 92 -11.74 -42.37 -52.14
C PRO A 92 -12.09 -43.04 -53.48
N SER A 93 -11.07 -43.33 -54.29
CA SER A 93 -11.21 -44.19 -55.47
C SER A 93 -10.94 -45.66 -55.11
N GLN A 94 -11.92 -46.51 -55.42
CA GLN A 94 -11.80 -47.96 -55.39
C GLN A 94 -10.74 -48.43 -56.40
N ARG A 95 -9.87 -49.35 -55.97
CA ARG A 95 -8.90 -50.04 -56.83
C ARG A 95 -9.61 -50.79 -57.96
N PRO A 96 -8.93 -50.93 -59.11
CA PRO A 96 -8.78 -52.27 -59.66
C PRO A 96 -7.33 -52.60 -60.01
N GLY A 97 -7.03 -53.89 -59.97
CA GLY A 97 -5.75 -54.46 -60.38
C GLY A 97 -5.65 -54.66 -61.89
N SER A 98 -4.39 -54.77 -62.30
CA SER A 98 -3.81 -55.43 -63.49
C SER A 98 -4.46 -55.26 -64.88
N ASP A 99 -3.56 -54.86 -65.78
CA ASP A 99 -3.32 -55.44 -67.10
C ASP A 99 -3.80 -54.65 -68.34
N ASN A 100 -2.96 -54.79 -69.36
CA ASN A 100 -2.85 -54.06 -70.62
C ASN A 100 -4.15 -53.91 -71.45
N GLY A 101 -4.21 -52.83 -72.23
CA GLY A 101 -5.11 -52.77 -73.39
C GLY A 101 -5.35 -51.35 -73.91
N THR A 102 -4.92 -51.12 -75.15
CA THR A 102 -5.39 -50.10 -76.10
C THR A 102 -6.92 -49.93 -76.09
N ASP A 103 -7.45 -48.70 -76.14
CA ASP A 103 -8.19 -48.18 -77.31
C ASP A 103 -8.77 -46.76 -77.06
N GLU A 104 -9.02 -46.07 -78.16
CA GLU A 104 -9.66 -44.76 -78.29
C GLU A 104 -11.11 -44.73 -77.79
N GLY A 105 -11.60 -43.55 -77.32
CA GLY A 105 -13.05 -43.32 -77.20
C GLY A 105 -13.49 -42.23 -76.21
N GLY A 106 -13.86 -41.07 -76.77
CA GLY A 106 -14.51 -39.88 -76.19
C GLY A 106 -15.29 -39.94 -74.86
N GLY A 107 -15.11 -38.87 -74.08
CA GLY A 107 -15.97 -38.50 -72.96
C GLY A 107 -15.87 -37.00 -72.64
N ILE A 108 -16.55 -36.16 -73.44
CA ILE A 108 -16.79 -34.75 -73.11
C ILE A 108 -17.72 -34.69 -71.91
N ARG A 109 -17.23 -34.25 -70.75
CA ARG A 109 -18.00 -33.56 -69.69
C ARG A 109 -17.04 -33.00 -68.62
N ASP A 110 -17.35 -31.76 -68.19
CA ASP A 110 -16.84 -31.08 -66.99
C ASP A 110 -15.64 -30.10 -67.06
N ARG A 111 -15.57 -29.25 -68.10
CA ARG A 111 -14.62 -28.10 -68.13
C ARG A 111 -15.19 -26.76 -67.63
N GLY A 112 -16.51 -26.63 -67.42
CA GLY A 112 -17.16 -25.36 -67.08
C GLY A 112 -17.30 -25.08 -65.57
N ASN A 113 -17.29 -26.12 -64.74
CA ASN A 113 -17.51 -25.98 -63.28
C ASN A 113 -16.22 -25.66 -62.51
N GLY A 114 -15.07 -26.15 -62.99
CA GLY A 114 -13.76 -25.91 -62.37
C GLY A 114 -13.29 -24.45 -62.43
N ASP A 115 -13.62 -23.73 -63.51
CA ASP A 115 -13.22 -22.34 -63.71
C ASP A 115 -14.01 -21.37 -62.80
N ARG A 116 -15.30 -21.68 -62.56
CA ARG A 116 -16.15 -20.92 -61.63
C ARG A 116 -15.72 -21.07 -60.17
N CYS A 117 -15.38 -22.29 -59.75
CA CYS A 117 -14.86 -22.53 -58.39
C CYS A 117 -13.50 -21.84 -58.17
N ALA A 118 -12.62 -21.85 -59.17
CA ALA A 118 -11.34 -21.15 -59.11
C ALA A 118 -11.54 -19.64 -58.94
N ARG A 119 -12.48 -19.04 -59.69
CA ARG A 119 -12.81 -17.62 -59.57
C ARG A 119 -13.42 -17.27 -58.21
N LEU A 120 -14.34 -18.08 -57.69
CA LEU A 120 -14.91 -17.87 -56.36
C LEU A 120 -13.84 -17.90 -55.25
N LEU A 121 -12.89 -18.84 -55.33
CA LEU A 121 -11.79 -18.95 -54.37
C LEU A 121 -10.84 -17.73 -54.43
N GLU A 122 -10.61 -17.17 -55.61
CA GLU A 122 -9.83 -15.95 -55.79
C GLU A 122 -10.49 -14.76 -55.06
N LEU A 123 -11.80 -14.58 -55.25
CA LEU A 123 -12.58 -13.53 -54.58
C LEU A 123 -12.56 -13.71 -53.05
N VAL A 124 -12.73 -14.95 -52.55
CA VAL A 124 -12.67 -15.24 -51.11
C VAL A 124 -11.31 -14.91 -50.51
N ARG A 125 -10.21 -15.23 -51.20
CA ARG A 125 -8.85 -14.91 -50.75
C ARG A 125 -8.64 -13.40 -50.62
N ASP A 126 -9.16 -12.64 -51.57
CA ASP A 126 -9.04 -11.18 -51.64
C ASP A 126 -9.88 -10.48 -50.56
N VAL A 127 -11.06 -10.99 -50.22
CA VAL A 127 -11.86 -10.49 -49.07
C VAL A 127 -11.19 -10.82 -47.74
N SER A 128 -10.57 -12.00 -47.61
CA SER A 128 -9.97 -12.49 -46.36
C SER A 128 -8.74 -11.71 -45.89
N SER A 129 -8.12 -10.91 -46.76
CA SER A 129 -6.97 -10.06 -46.42
C SER A 129 -7.35 -8.70 -45.80
N HIS A 130 -8.65 -8.36 -45.76
CA HIS A 130 -9.11 -7.06 -45.27
C HIS A 130 -9.69 -7.17 -43.85
N LEU A 131 -9.15 -6.36 -42.94
CA LEU A 131 -9.62 -6.24 -41.54
C LEU A 131 -10.46 -5.00 -41.28
N ASP A 132 -10.28 -3.94 -42.08
CA ASP A 132 -11.09 -2.74 -41.98
C ASP A 132 -12.49 -3.01 -42.52
N LEU A 133 -13.50 -2.79 -41.69
CA LEU A 133 -14.89 -3.13 -42.00
C LEU A 133 -15.40 -2.35 -43.22
N THR A 134 -14.97 -1.10 -43.41
CA THR A 134 -15.41 -0.25 -44.52
C THR A 134 -14.80 -0.71 -45.84
N ALA A 135 -13.49 -0.94 -45.87
CA ALA A 135 -12.78 -1.47 -47.02
C ALA A 135 -13.29 -2.87 -47.39
N LEU A 136 -13.54 -3.72 -46.40
CA LEU A 136 -14.10 -5.06 -46.58
C LEU A 136 -15.51 -5.01 -47.21
N CYS A 137 -16.39 -4.15 -46.69
CA CYS A 137 -17.73 -3.93 -47.26
C CYS A 137 -17.65 -3.49 -48.73
N HIS A 138 -16.73 -2.56 -49.04
CA HIS A 138 -16.52 -2.08 -50.40
C HIS A 138 -16.00 -3.19 -51.33
N LYS A 139 -15.12 -4.05 -50.81
CA LYS A 139 -14.59 -5.17 -51.58
C LYS A 139 -15.64 -6.23 -51.88
N ILE A 140 -16.47 -6.56 -50.89
CA ILE A 140 -17.61 -7.48 -51.03
C ILE A 140 -18.60 -6.94 -52.06
N PHE A 141 -18.83 -5.63 -52.06
CA PHE A 141 -19.64 -4.96 -53.06
C PHE A 141 -19.07 -5.14 -54.48
N LEU A 142 -17.78 -4.85 -54.69
CA LEU A 142 -17.16 -4.97 -56.02
C LEU A 142 -17.23 -6.41 -56.58
N HIS A 143 -17.01 -7.40 -55.73
CA HIS A 143 -17.14 -8.81 -56.13
C HIS A 143 -18.58 -9.21 -56.41
N THR A 144 -19.54 -8.68 -55.64
CA THR A 144 -20.98 -8.89 -55.90
C THR A 144 -21.37 -8.34 -57.26
N HIS A 145 -20.83 -7.18 -57.63
CA HIS A 145 -21.02 -6.59 -58.95
C HIS A 145 -20.47 -7.47 -60.08
N GLU A 146 -19.28 -8.04 -59.90
CA GLU A 146 -18.67 -8.96 -60.86
C GLU A 146 -19.47 -10.27 -61.03
N LEU A 147 -20.02 -10.80 -59.93
CA LEU A 147 -20.73 -12.09 -59.91
C LEU A 147 -22.18 -11.99 -60.41
N ILE A 148 -22.87 -10.89 -60.11
CA ILE A 148 -24.30 -10.71 -60.36
C ILE A 148 -24.48 -9.47 -61.22
N ALA A 149 -24.91 -9.63 -62.48
CA ALA A 149 -25.13 -8.51 -63.38
C ALA A 149 -26.42 -7.73 -63.03
N ALA A 150 -26.32 -6.73 -62.15
CA ALA A 150 -27.43 -5.88 -61.70
C ALA A 150 -27.09 -4.39 -61.89
N ASP A 151 -28.10 -3.53 -61.81
CA ASP A 151 -27.97 -2.09 -62.01
C ASP A 151 -27.39 -1.39 -60.78
N ARG A 152 -27.84 -1.77 -59.59
CA ARG A 152 -27.33 -1.25 -58.31
C ARG A 152 -27.25 -2.33 -57.25
N TYR A 153 -26.39 -2.12 -56.26
CA TYR A 153 -26.26 -2.99 -55.10
C TYR A 153 -26.21 -2.20 -53.81
N SER A 154 -26.54 -2.84 -52.70
CA SER A 154 -26.51 -2.25 -51.36
C SER A 154 -26.14 -3.29 -50.32
N LEU A 155 -25.40 -2.86 -49.30
CA LEU A 155 -24.93 -3.71 -48.22
C LEU A 155 -25.27 -3.09 -46.87
N PHE A 156 -26.02 -3.84 -46.07
CA PHE A 156 -26.46 -3.43 -44.74
C PHE A 156 -25.80 -4.33 -43.70
N LEU A 157 -25.19 -3.75 -42.67
CA LEU A 157 -24.64 -4.50 -41.55
C LEU A 157 -25.62 -4.50 -40.39
N VAL A 158 -25.66 -5.61 -39.66
CA VAL A 158 -26.40 -5.69 -38.39
C VAL A 158 -25.60 -4.96 -37.33
N GLY A 159 -26.20 -3.93 -36.74
CA GLY A 159 -25.73 -3.27 -35.54
C GLY A 159 -26.60 -3.63 -34.35
N GLU A 160 -26.03 -3.60 -33.15
CA GLU A 160 -26.76 -3.72 -31.90
C GLU A 160 -26.61 -2.43 -31.10
N ASP A 161 -27.73 -1.93 -30.57
CA ASP A 161 -27.68 -0.77 -29.68
C ASP A 161 -27.36 -1.20 -28.24
N SER A 162 -27.10 -0.22 -27.38
CA SER A 162 -26.78 -0.42 -25.97
C SER A 162 -27.88 -1.15 -25.15
N SER A 163 -29.06 -1.35 -25.75
CA SER A 163 -30.21 -2.07 -25.18
C SER A 163 -30.41 -3.46 -25.81
N ASN A 164 -29.41 -3.97 -26.54
CA ASN A 164 -29.45 -5.23 -27.31
C ASN A 164 -30.53 -5.26 -28.40
N ARG A 165 -30.99 -4.10 -28.88
CA ARG A 165 -31.92 -4.06 -30.02
C ARG A 165 -31.12 -4.00 -31.31
N LYS A 166 -31.43 -4.92 -32.20
CA LYS A 166 -30.83 -4.99 -33.53
C LYS A 166 -31.37 -3.89 -34.43
N PHE A 167 -30.51 -3.32 -35.25
CA PHE A 167 -30.86 -2.40 -36.33
C PHE A 167 -29.92 -2.64 -37.51
N LEU A 168 -30.24 -2.05 -38.66
CA LEU A 168 -29.41 -2.18 -39.85
C LEU A 168 -28.78 -0.83 -40.17
N VAL A 169 -27.49 -0.86 -40.46
CA VAL A 169 -26.72 0.32 -40.90
C VAL A 169 -26.28 0.09 -42.31
N SER A 170 -26.69 0.99 -43.21
CA SER A 170 -26.09 1.06 -44.53
C SER A 170 -24.68 1.64 -44.39
N ARG A 171 -23.66 0.83 -44.70
CA ARG A 171 -22.28 1.33 -44.86
C ARG A 171 -22.02 1.76 -46.30
N LEU A 172 -22.73 1.17 -47.27
CA LEU A 172 -22.68 1.49 -48.69
C LEU A 172 -24.11 1.45 -49.25
N PHE A 173 -24.65 2.61 -49.64
CA PHE A 173 -26.00 2.78 -50.15
C PHE A 173 -25.98 3.23 -51.62
N ASP A 174 -26.83 2.62 -52.46
CA ASP A 174 -27.17 3.13 -53.80
C ASP A 174 -25.97 3.33 -54.76
N VAL A 175 -25.07 2.34 -54.77
CA VAL A 175 -23.77 2.45 -55.46
C VAL A 175 -23.90 1.92 -56.90
N ALA A 176 -23.61 2.79 -57.88
CA ALA A 176 -23.62 2.50 -59.32
C ALA A 176 -22.21 2.20 -59.86
N GLU A 177 -22.13 1.63 -61.08
CA GLU A 177 -20.87 1.29 -61.74
C GLU A 177 -19.97 2.54 -61.90
N GLY A 178 -18.80 2.57 -61.23
CA GLY A 178 -17.79 3.63 -61.34
C GLY A 178 -17.65 4.60 -60.15
N SER A 179 -18.41 4.43 -59.06
CA SER A 179 -18.35 5.29 -57.86
C SER A 179 -17.08 5.10 -57.03
N THR A 180 -16.57 6.18 -56.41
CA THR A 180 -15.41 6.12 -55.51
C THR A 180 -15.78 5.82 -54.05
N LEU A 181 -14.82 5.35 -53.26
CA LEU A 181 -14.96 5.00 -51.83
C LEU A 181 -15.40 6.21 -50.97
N GLU A 182 -14.97 7.42 -51.35
CA GLU A 182 -15.30 8.67 -50.67
C GLU A 182 -16.75 9.13 -50.94
N GLU A 183 -17.27 8.93 -52.16
CA GLU A 183 -18.65 9.26 -52.52
C GLU A 183 -19.68 8.30 -51.89
N SER A 184 -19.27 7.05 -51.62
CA SER A 184 -20.17 5.97 -51.17
C SER A 184 -20.33 5.89 -49.64
N SER A 185 -19.48 6.60 -48.87
CA SER A 185 -19.40 6.49 -47.40
C SER A 185 -20.19 7.57 -46.63
N ASN A 186 -20.64 8.64 -47.29
CA ASN A 186 -21.22 9.84 -46.64
C ASN A 186 -22.74 9.79 -46.38
N SER A 187 -23.43 8.69 -46.72
CA SER A 187 -24.90 8.57 -46.65
C SER A 187 -25.35 7.30 -45.91
N GLY A 188 -24.89 7.12 -44.68
CA GLY A 188 -25.29 6.00 -43.83
C GLY A 188 -26.77 6.08 -43.40
N ILE A 189 -27.62 5.22 -43.96
CA ILE A 189 -29.03 5.11 -43.58
C ILE A 189 -29.19 4.04 -42.49
N ARG A 190 -29.86 4.41 -41.38
CA ARG A 190 -30.26 3.47 -40.32
C ARG A 190 -31.67 2.96 -40.58
N LEU A 191 -31.83 1.65 -40.70
CA LEU A 191 -33.13 0.99 -40.89
C LEU A 191 -33.57 0.24 -39.64
N GLU A 192 -34.87 0.25 -39.39
CA GLU A 192 -35.51 -0.53 -38.31
C GLU A 192 -35.47 -2.03 -38.62
N TRP A 193 -35.35 -2.84 -37.57
CA TRP A 193 -35.40 -4.30 -37.70
C TRP A 193 -36.77 -4.77 -38.20
N ASN A 194 -36.79 -5.81 -39.03
CA ASN A 194 -38.02 -6.43 -39.56
C ASN A 194 -38.95 -5.48 -40.37
N LYS A 195 -38.40 -4.38 -40.92
CA LYS A 195 -39.15 -3.43 -41.77
C LYS A 195 -38.61 -3.43 -43.20
N GLY A 196 -39.51 -3.51 -44.18
CA GLY A 196 -39.17 -3.58 -45.60
C GLY A 196 -38.51 -4.90 -46.02
N ILE A 197 -38.10 -5.00 -47.29
CA ILE A 197 -37.46 -6.19 -47.87
C ILE A 197 -36.20 -6.59 -47.10
N VAL A 198 -35.29 -5.63 -46.88
CA VAL A 198 -34.00 -5.86 -46.22
C VAL A 198 -34.20 -6.24 -44.75
N GLY A 199 -35.12 -5.59 -44.03
CA GLY A 199 -35.43 -5.92 -42.65
C GLY A 199 -36.07 -7.31 -42.49
N TYR A 200 -36.92 -7.73 -43.43
CA TYR A 200 -37.49 -9.08 -43.44
C TYR A 200 -36.41 -10.15 -43.62
N VAL A 201 -35.49 -9.95 -44.57
CA VAL A 201 -34.36 -10.88 -44.79
C VAL A 201 -33.45 -10.94 -43.57
N ALA A 202 -33.18 -9.80 -42.92
CA ALA A 202 -32.42 -9.76 -41.68
C ALA A 202 -33.08 -10.55 -40.54
N ALA A 203 -34.40 -10.42 -40.39
CA ALA A 203 -35.16 -11.05 -39.31
C ALA A 203 -35.39 -12.56 -39.52
N THR A 204 -35.61 -12.98 -40.77
CA THR A 204 -35.95 -14.38 -41.11
C THR A 204 -34.73 -15.21 -41.50
N GLY A 205 -33.66 -14.58 -41.97
CA GLY A 205 -32.48 -15.26 -42.50
C GLY A 205 -32.77 -16.07 -43.77
N GLN A 206 -33.84 -15.75 -44.51
CA GLN A 206 -34.22 -16.41 -45.77
C GLN A 206 -33.96 -15.48 -46.98
N PRO A 207 -33.44 -16.02 -48.10
CA PRO A 207 -33.25 -15.24 -49.32
C PRO A 207 -34.59 -14.86 -49.97
N LEU A 208 -34.61 -13.73 -50.69
CA LEU A 208 -35.75 -13.27 -51.49
C LEU A 208 -35.31 -12.93 -52.92
N ASN A 209 -35.96 -13.56 -53.89
CA ASN A 209 -35.84 -13.25 -55.31
C ASN A 209 -37.20 -12.76 -55.84
N ILE A 210 -37.32 -11.44 -55.99
CA ILE A 210 -38.56 -10.74 -56.35
C ILE A 210 -38.47 -10.32 -57.82
N LYS A 211 -39.39 -10.86 -58.63
CA LYS A 211 -39.46 -10.60 -60.07
C LYS A 211 -40.07 -9.25 -60.42
N ASN A 212 -41.01 -8.78 -59.60
CA ASN A 212 -41.65 -7.47 -59.73
C ASN A 212 -41.80 -6.83 -58.34
N ALA A 213 -41.02 -5.78 -58.06
CA ALA A 213 -40.99 -5.11 -56.76
C ALA A 213 -42.34 -4.51 -56.36
N TYR A 214 -43.11 -3.97 -57.31
CA TYR A 214 -44.41 -3.33 -57.06
C TYR A 214 -45.54 -4.32 -56.73
N GLU A 215 -45.31 -5.62 -56.95
CA GLU A 215 -46.25 -6.68 -56.56
C GLU A 215 -45.97 -7.22 -55.15
N ASP A 216 -44.82 -6.88 -54.53
CA ASP A 216 -44.47 -7.34 -53.19
C ASP A 216 -44.94 -6.34 -52.13
N SER A 217 -45.83 -6.80 -51.24
CA SER A 217 -46.40 -6.00 -50.14
C SER A 217 -45.37 -5.37 -49.19
N ARG A 218 -44.14 -5.87 -49.17
CA ARG A 218 -43.06 -5.40 -48.29
C ARG A 218 -42.17 -4.33 -48.96
N PHE A 219 -42.36 -4.05 -50.24
CA PHE A 219 -41.62 -3.05 -50.97
C PHE A 219 -42.14 -1.63 -50.65
N ASN A 220 -41.22 -0.70 -50.34
CA ASN A 220 -41.56 0.70 -50.14
C ASN A 220 -41.21 1.51 -51.39
N ALA A 221 -42.24 1.94 -52.14
CA ALA A 221 -42.09 2.73 -53.36
C ALA A 221 -41.81 4.23 -53.12
N GLU A 222 -41.83 4.72 -51.88
CA GLU A 222 -41.54 6.13 -51.57
C GLU A 222 -40.13 6.55 -52.03
N VAL A 223 -39.14 5.65 -51.90
CA VAL A 223 -37.76 5.92 -52.31
C VAL A 223 -37.66 6.04 -53.84
N ASP A 224 -38.34 5.18 -54.59
CA ASP A 224 -38.44 5.27 -56.06
C ASP A 224 -39.11 6.58 -56.51
N GLN A 225 -40.16 7.02 -55.82
CA GLN A 225 -40.89 8.26 -56.14
C GLN A 225 -40.04 9.52 -55.91
N ILE A 226 -39.20 9.52 -54.88
CA ILE A 226 -38.32 10.64 -54.55
C ILE A 226 -37.10 10.68 -55.47
N THR A 227 -36.51 9.52 -55.77
CA THR A 227 -35.27 9.41 -56.56
C THR A 227 -35.51 9.43 -58.07
N GLY A 228 -36.75 9.20 -58.52
CA GLY A 228 -37.09 9.02 -59.93
C GLY A 228 -36.57 7.71 -60.53
N TYR A 229 -35.97 6.84 -59.69
CA TYR A 229 -35.46 5.53 -60.08
C TYR A 229 -36.58 4.48 -59.99
N LYS A 230 -36.62 3.52 -60.92
CA LYS A 230 -37.65 2.47 -60.94
C LYS A 230 -37.04 1.12 -60.60
N THR A 231 -37.37 0.60 -59.43
CA THR A 231 -37.02 -0.74 -58.98
C THR A 231 -37.97 -1.77 -59.59
N GLN A 232 -37.45 -2.69 -60.41
CA GLN A 232 -38.22 -3.74 -61.11
C GLN A 232 -38.00 -5.11 -60.48
N SER A 233 -36.76 -5.60 -60.43
CA SER A 233 -36.40 -6.89 -59.83
C SER A 233 -35.45 -6.71 -58.66
N ILE A 234 -35.59 -7.53 -57.61
CA ILE A 234 -34.78 -7.46 -56.39
C ILE A 234 -34.28 -8.87 -56.02
N LEU A 235 -32.98 -9.01 -55.81
CA LEU A 235 -32.37 -10.19 -55.20
C LEU A 235 -31.74 -9.78 -53.86
N CYS A 236 -32.26 -10.30 -52.76
CA CYS A 236 -31.84 -9.91 -51.41
C CYS A 236 -31.51 -11.15 -50.58
N LEU A 237 -30.26 -11.26 -50.14
CA LEU A 237 -29.76 -12.43 -49.42
C LEU A 237 -29.17 -12.02 -48.06
N PRO A 238 -29.36 -12.86 -47.02
CA PRO A 238 -28.71 -12.67 -45.74
C PRO A 238 -27.23 -13.05 -45.82
N ILE A 239 -26.40 -12.30 -45.14
CA ILE A 239 -24.99 -12.64 -44.88
C ILE A 239 -24.93 -13.27 -43.50
N LYS A 240 -24.52 -14.53 -43.44
CA LYS A 240 -24.51 -15.31 -42.20
C LYS A 240 -23.10 -15.61 -41.74
N ASN A 241 -22.89 -15.62 -40.43
CA ASN A 241 -21.64 -16.12 -39.84
C ASN A 241 -21.64 -17.66 -39.80
N HIS A 242 -20.55 -18.23 -39.27
CA HIS A 242 -20.38 -19.68 -39.12
C HIS A 242 -21.37 -20.35 -38.13
N ARG A 243 -22.20 -19.56 -37.43
CA ARG A 243 -23.27 -20.03 -36.52
C ARG A 243 -24.67 -19.83 -37.13
N ASP A 244 -24.76 -19.52 -38.43
CA ASP A 244 -26.00 -19.18 -39.13
C ASP A 244 -26.71 -17.90 -38.64
N GLU A 245 -26.03 -17.04 -37.87
CA GLU A 245 -26.57 -15.75 -37.44
C GLU A 245 -26.36 -14.70 -38.54
N VAL A 246 -27.39 -13.88 -38.78
CA VAL A 246 -27.32 -12.81 -39.78
C VAL A 246 -26.45 -11.67 -39.27
N VAL A 247 -25.33 -11.42 -39.94
CA VAL A 247 -24.38 -10.31 -39.65
C VAL A 247 -24.55 -9.13 -40.62
N GLY A 248 -25.22 -9.36 -41.74
CA GLY A 248 -25.56 -8.33 -42.72
C GLY A 248 -26.56 -8.82 -43.75
N VAL A 249 -26.96 -7.93 -44.66
CA VAL A 249 -27.86 -8.22 -45.78
C VAL A 249 -27.32 -7.58 -47.04
N ALA A 250 -27.19 -8.36 -48.10
CA ALA A 250 -26.80 -7.87 -49.41
C ALA A 250 -28.02 -7.81 -50.34
N GLN A 251 -28.11 -6.75 -51.12
CA GLN A 251 -29.21 -6.52 -52.06
C GLN A 251 -28.65 -6.15 -53.43
N ALA A 252 -29.19 -6.76 -54.48
CA ALA A 252 -28.97 -6.40 -55.87
C ALA A 252 -30.32 -6.04 -56.51
N ILE A 253 -30.39 -4.95 -57.27
CA ILE A 253 -31.62 -4.48 -57.93
C ILE A 253 -31.44 -4.32 -59.43
N ASN A 254 -32.48 -4.66 -60.19
CA ASN A 254 -32.58 -4.57 -61.64
C ASN A 254 -31.50 -5.34 -62.40
N LYS A 255 -31.78 -6.57 -62.83
CA LYS A 255 -30.84 -7.37 -63.62
C LYS A 255 -30.52 -6.71 -65.00
N LYS A 256 -29.24 -6.75 -65.43
CA LYS A 256 -28.70 -6.07 -66.63
C LYS A 256 -28.83 -6.85 -67.97
N CYS A 257 -29.77 -7.80 -68.12
CA CYS A 257 -29.92 -8.61 -69.34
C CYS A 257 -31.22 -8.34 -70.14
N GLY A 258 -31.47 -7.08 -70.52
CA GLY A 258 -32.62 -6.65 -71.33
C GLY A 258 -33.84 -6.15 -70.52
N GLU A 259 -34.81 -5.50 -71.19
CA GLU A 259 -36.04 -5.00 -70.56
C GLU A 259 -36.82 -6.15 -69.88
N ASN A 260 -37.18 -5.99 -68.60
CA ASN A 260 -37.85 -6.98 -67.73
C ASN A 260 -37.05 -8.26 -67.40
N SER A 261 -35.71 -8.20 -67.41
CA SER A 261 -34.90 -9.35 -66.98
C SER A 261 -34.99 -9.61 -65.46
N THR A 262 -35.13 -10.88 -65.07
CA THR A 262 -35.30 -11.32 -63.67
C THR A 262 -34.12 -12.18 -63.23
N PHE A 263 -33.82 -12.18 -61.92
CA PHE A 263 -32.76 -13.01 -61.36
C PHE A 263 -33.14 -14.49 -61.42
N THR A 264 -32.19 -15.31 -61.85
CA THR A 264 -32.33 -16.77 -62.02
C THR A 264 -31.93 -17.49 -60.73
N GLU A 265 -32.35 -18.74 -60.59
CA GLU A 265 -31.92 -19.60 -59.47
C GLU A 265 -30.39 -19.77 -59.42
N GLN A 266 -29.73 -19.68 -60.58
CA GLN A 266 -28.27 -19.72 -60.65
C GLN A 266 -27.64 -18.46 -60.05
N ASP A 267 -28.21 -17.27 -60.28
CA ASP A 267 -27.73 -16.03 -59.64
C ASP A 267 -27.88 -16.12 -58.11
N GLU A 268 -29.00 -16.66 -57.63
CA GLU A 268 -29.21 -16.87 -56.20
C GLU A 268 -28.18 -17.83 -55.60
N LYS A 269 -27.88 -18.93 -56.28
CA LYS A 269 -26.89 -19.92 -55.84
C LYS A 269 -25.46 -19.37 -55.83
N ASP A 270 -25.08 -18.63 -56.87
CA ASP A 270 -23.75 -18.02 -56.99
C ASP A 270 -23.57 -16.93 -55.94
N PHE A 271 -24.60 -16.09 -55.73
CA PHE A 271 -24.59 -15.04 -54.71
C PHE A 271 -24.55 -15.63 -53.30
N SER A 272 -25.37 -16.65 -53.02
CA SER A 272 -25.39 -17.34 -51.72
C SER A 272 -24.05 -18.01 -51.42
N SER A 273 -23.39 -18.61 -52.42
CA SER A 273 -22.10 -19.29 -52.24
C SER A 273 -21.00 -18.30 -51.87
N TYR A 274 -21.00 -17.11 -52.48
CA TYR A 274 -20.05 -16.06 -52.15
C TYR A 274 -20.31 -15.47 -50.75
N LEU A 275 -21.56 -15.11 -50.45
CA LEU A 275 -21.93 -14.50 -49.17
C LEU A 275 -21.69 -15.41 -47.97
N ALA A 276 -21.72 -16.73 -48.14
CA ALA A 276 -21.37 -17.69 -47.09
C ALA A 276 -19.93 -17.49 -46.57
N PHE A 277 -18.99 -17.19 -47.46
CA PHE A 277 -17.61 -16.87 -47.06
C PHE A 277 -17.48 -15.43 -46.59
N SER A 278 -18.10 -14.48 -47.30
CA SER A 278 -18.09 -13.06 -46.92
C SER A 278 -18.62 -12.83 -45.50
N GLY A 279 -19.61 -13.61 -45.06
CA GLY A 279 -20.18 -13.50 -43.72
C GLY A 279 -19.25 -13.96 -42.61
N ILE A 280 -18.39 -14.95 -42.86
CA ILE A 280 -17.35 -15.36 -41.91
C ILE A 280 -16.31 -14.24 -41.77
N VAL A 281 -15.84 -13.68 -42.89
CA VAL A 281 -14.83 -12.61 -42.88
C VAL A 281 -15.38 -11.32 -42.26
N LEU A 282 -16.61 -10.93 -42.60
CA LEU A 282 -17.29 -9.78 -42.00
C LEU A 282 -17.44 -9.93 -40.49
N HIS A 283 -17.86 -11.10 -40.02
CA HIS A 283 -17.99 -11.35 -38.58
C HIS A 283 -16.63 -11.22 -37.86
N ASN A 284 -15.57 -11.76 -38.44
CA ASN A 284 -14.23 -11.66 -37.86
C ASN A 284 -13.71 -10.21 -37.84
N ALA A 285 -13.97 -9.42 -38.89
CA ALA A 285 -13.63 -8.00 -38.92
C ALA A 285 -14.39 -7.20 -37.84
N GLN A 286 -15.70 -7.46 -37.66
CA GLN A 286 -16.50 -6.85 -36.60
C GLN A 286 -16.00 -7.22 -35.19
N LEU A 287 -15.62 -8.49 -34.98
CA LEU A 287 -15.02 -8.94 -33.72
C LEU A 287 -13.67 -8.28 -33.47
N TYR A 288 -12.84 -8.12 -34.49
CA TYR A 288 -11.55 -7.44 -34.38
C TYR A 288 -11.71 -5.96 -34.00
N GLU A 289 -12.62 -5.23 -34.68
CA GLU A 289 -12.92 -3.84 -34.35
C GLU A 289 -13.42 -3.69 -32.90
N THR A 290 -14.33 -4.57 -32.47
CA THR A 290 -14.86 -4.59 -31.10
C THR A 290 -13.74 -4.88 -30.08
N SER A 291 -12.87 -5.86 -30.36
CA SER A 291 -11.74 -6.22 -29.50
C SER A 291 -10.70 -5.09 -29.37
N GLN A 292 -10.42 -4.37 -30.46
CA GLN A 292 -9.51 -3.22 -30.44
C GLN A 292 -10.05 -2.08 -29.56
N LEU A 293 -11.37 -1.85 -29.60
CA LEU A 293 -12.03 -0.85 -28.77
C LEU A 293 -11.98 -1.23 -27.28
N GLU A 294 -12.18 -2.51 -26.95
CA GLU A 294 -12.02 -3.02 -25.58
C GLU A 294 -10.57 -2.94 -25.09
N ASN A 295 -9.58 -3.25 -25.94
CA ASN A 295 -8.17 -3.12 -25.58
C ASN A 295 -7.79 -1.67 -25.29
N ARG A 296 -8.29 -0.72 -26.10
CA ARG A 296 -8.06 0.71 -25.88
C ARG A 296 -8.70 1.18 -24.56
N ARG A 297 -9.90 0.68 -24.23
CA ARG A 297 -10.55 0.93 -22.92
C ARG A 297 -9.68 0.44 -21.76
N ASN A 298 -9.13 -0.77 -21.86
CA ASN A 298 -8.30 -1.35 -20.81
C ASN A 298 -6.97 -0.61 -20.62
N GLN A 299 -6.36 -0.14 -21.71
CA GLN A 299 -5.13 0.68 -21.65
C GLN A 299 -5.34 1.95 -20.81
N VAL A 300 -6.44 2.68 -21.04
CA VAL A 300 -6.74 3.91 -20.28
C VAL A 300 -6.96 3.63 -18.80
N LEU A 301 -7.61 2.51 -18.45
CA LEU A 301 -7.75 2.08 -17.05
C LEU A 301 -6.39 1.76 -16.40
N LEU A 302 -5.44 1.19 -17.15
CA LEU A 302 -4.09 0.91 -16.65
C LEU A 302 -3.27 2.19 -16.47
N ASP A 303 -3.38 3.14 -17.39
CA ASP A 303 -2.72 4.45 -17.28
C ASP A 303 -3.23 5.18 -16.03
N LEU A 304 -4.54 5.14 -15.78
CA LEU A 304 -5.15 5.69 -14.56
C LEU A 304 -4.64 5.02 -13.30
N ALA A 305 -4.58 3.69 -13.28
CA ALA A 305 -4.03 2.96 -12.15
C ALA A 305 -2.58 3.40 -11.88
N SER A 306 -1.77 3.55 -12.94
CA SER A 306 -0.38 4.01 -12.84
C SER A 306 -0.29 5.43 -12.28
N LEU A 307 -1.10 6.37 -12.78
CA LEU A 307 -1.17 7.75 -12.26
C LEU A 307 -1.54 7.81 -10.77
N ILE A 308 -2.50 6.98 -10.34
CA ILE A 308 -2.91 6.88 -8.93
C ILE A 308 -1.77 6.36 -8.06
N PHE A 309 -0.98 5.40 -8.55
CA PHE A 309 0.15 4.86 -7.80
C PHE A 309 1.34 5.81 -7.76
N GLU A 310 1.55 6.62 -8.79
CA GLU A 310 2.61 7.64 -8.82
C GLU A 310 2.30 8.83 -7.91
N GLU A 311 1.04 9.29 -7.86
CA GLU A 311 0.66 10.53 -7.18
C GLU A 311 -0.10 10.28 -5.85
N GLN A 312 0.65 10.00 -4.78
CA GLN A 312 0.08 9.69 -3.45
C GLN A 312 0.19 10.84 -2.43
N GLN A 313 0.84 11.94 -2.79
CA GLN A 313 1.21 13.00 -1.84
C GLN A 313 0.21 14.16 -1.78
N SER A 314 -0.51 14.42 -2.88
CA SER A 314 -1.46 15.55 -2.95
C SER A 314 -2.77 15.14 -3.60
N LEU A 315 -3.86 15.32 -2.87
CA LEU A 315 -5.20 15.03 -3.39
C LEU A 315 -5.54 15.91 -4.60
N GLU A 316 -5.09 17.17 -4.60
CA GLU A 316 -5.34 18.12 -5.69
C GLU A 316 -4.63 17.69 -6.98
N VAL A 317 -3.34 17.32 -6.89
CA VAL A 317 -2.56 16.89 -8.07
C VAL A 317 -3.12 15.58 -8.64
N LEU A 318 -3.51 14.65 -7.76
CA LEU A 318 -4.17 13.41 -8.15
C LEU A 318 -5.47 13.71 -8.91
N LEU A 319 -6.39 14.48 -8.32
CA LEU A 319 -7.66 14.83 -8.94
C LEU A 319 -7.45 15.54 -10.28
N ARG A 320 -6.49 16.46 -10.38
CA ARG A 320 -6.17 17.16 -11.62
C ARG A 320 -5.78 16.20 -12.74
N LYS A 321 -4.85 15.28 -12.47
CA LYS A 321 -4.40 14.27 -13.45
C LYS A 321 -5.55 13.35 -13.85
N THR A 322 -6.27 12.81 -12.88
CA THR A 322 -7.38 11.87 -13.10
C THR A 322 -8.54 12.51 -13.87
N VAL A 323 -8.88 13.76 -13.56
CA VAL A 323 -9.93 14.52 -14.25
C VAL A 323 -9.53 14.88 -15.68
N ALA A 324 -8.28 15.31 -15.91
CA ALA A 324 -7.78 15.57 -17.25
C ALA A 324 -7.84 14.32 -18.15
N THR A 325 -7.51 13.14 -17.60
CA THR A 325 -7.58 11.87 -18.33
C THR A 325 -9.02 11.51 -18.72
N ILE A 326 -9.99 11.63 -17.80
CA ILE A 326 -11.40 11.28 -18.11
C ILE A 326 -12.05 12.26 -19.07
N LEU A 327 -11.75 13.56 -18.96
CA LEU A 327 -12.26 14.59 -19.88
C LEU A 327 -11.83 14.30 -21.31
N SER A 328 -10.53 14.02 -21.51
CA SER A 328 -9.97 13.69 -22.81
C SER A 328 -10.55 12.40 -23.38
N PHE A 329 -10.68 11.35 -22.57
CA PHE A 329 -11.18 10.06 -23.04
C PHE A 329 -12.68 10.04 -23.34
N MET A 330 -13.48 10.68 -22.49
CA MET A 330 -14.95 10.69 -22.62
C MET A 330 -15.46 11.73 -23.60
N GLN A 331 -14.57 12.60 -24.11
CA GLN A 331 -14.91 13.76 -24.93
C GLN A 331 -15.97 14.62 -24.23
N ALA A 332 -15.84 14.78 -22.92
CA ALA A 332 -16.76 15.60 -22.13
C ALA A 332 -16.24 17.05 -22.09
N GLN A 333 -17.16 18.00 -22.08
CA GLN A 333 -16.81 19.42 -22.00
C GLN A 333 -16.27 19.79 -20.62
N GLU A 334 -16.89 19.27 -19.56
CA GLU A 334 -16.55 19.63 -18.18
C GLU A 334 -16.66 18.42 -17.26
N CYS A 335 -15.84 18.41 -16.20
CA CYS A 335 -15.83 17.37 -15.19
C CYS A 335 -15.73 18.00 -13.81
N THR A 336 -16.63 17.57 -12.92
CA THR A 336 -16.65 18.02 -11.52
C THR A 336 -16.62 16.82 -10.59
N VAL A 337 -15.68 16.81 -9.65
CA VAL A 337 -15.56 15.82 -8.59
C VAL A 337 -15.92 16.46 -7.26
N PHE A 338 -17.00 15.97 -6.65
CA PHE A 338 -17.45 16.39 -5.33
C PHE A 338 -16.92 15.41 -4.29
N ILE A 339 -16.22 15.88 -3.26
CA ILE A 339 -15.73 15.03 -2.17
C ILE A 339 -16.67 15.14 -0.99
N SER A 340 -17.18 14.02 -0.50
CA SER A 340 -18.07 13.99 0.65
C SER A 340 -17.28 14.17 1.94
N ASP A 341 -17.84 14.96 2.86
CA ASP A 341 -17.39 14.94 4.24
C ASP A 341 -17.70 13.57 4.89
N ARG A 342 -16.86 13.17 5.85
CA ARG A 342 -17.01 11.92 6.60
C ARG A 342 -18.08 12.03 7.68
N GLU A 343 -18.34 13.23 8.20
CA GLU A 343 -19.20 13.47 9.37
C GLU A 343 -20.59 14.00 9.02
N THR A 344 -20.73 14.79 7.95
CA THR A 344 -22.03 15.37 7.54
C THR A 344 -22.64 14.66 6.33
N ALA A 345 -23.86 14.15 6.48
CA ALA A 345 -24.54 13.35 5.45
C ALA A 345 -24.92 14.19 4.20
N ASN A 346 -25.20 15.49 4.36
CA ASN A 346 -25.87 16.29 3.32
C ASN A 346 -25.00 17.34 2.65
N THR A 347 -23.69 17.37 2.92
CA THR A 347 -22.77 18.38 2.37
C THR A 347 -21.53 17.74 1.76
N PHE A 348 -20.93 18.44 0.80
CA PHE A 348 -19.62 18.11 0.23
C PHE A 348 -18.54 18.93 0.95
N ALA A 349 -17.44 18.28 1.31
CA ALA A 349 -16.31 18.91 2.00
C ALA A 349 -15.48 19.78 1.05
N SER A 350 -15.33 19.33 -0.19
CA SER A 350 -14.62 20.04 -1.25
C SER A 350 -15.18 19.67 -2.62
N VAL A 351 -14.94 20.54 -3.59
CA VAL A 351 -15.35 20.36 -4.98
C VAL A 351 -14.16 20.70 -5.86
N PHE A 352 -13.89 19.85 -6.84
CA PHE A 352 -12.87 20.04 -7.85
C PHE A 352 -13.54 20.11 -9.21
N HIS A 353 -13.29 21.15 -9.99
CA HIS A 353 -13.91 21.39 -11.30
C HIS A 353 -12.83 21.66 -12.34
N MET A 354 -13.01 21.14 -13.54
CA MET A 354 -12.11 21.35 -14.67
C MET A 354 -12.89 21.32 -15.98
N GLU A 355 -12.56 22.25 -16.88
CA GLU A 355 -13.08 22.31 -18.25
C GLU A 355 -12.06 21.70 -19.24
N TYR A 356 -12.54 21.16 -20.36
CA TYR A 356 -11.67 20.56 -21.39
C TYR A 356 -10.63 21.55 -21.95
N GLU A 357 -10.99 22.83 -22.08
CA GLU A 357 -10.10 23.88 -22.59
C GLU A 357 -8.88 24.13 -21.69
N GLU A 358 -8.98 23.83 -20.39
CA GLU A 358 -7.91 24.00 -19.42
C GLU A 358 -6.80 22.94 -19.55
N ILE A 359 -7.07 21.83 -20.25
CA ILE A 359 -6.09 20.75 -20.49
C ILE A 359 -4.96 21.22 -21.42
N ALA A 360 -5.27 22.09 -22.38
CA ALA A 360 -4.34 22.53 -23.44
C ALA A 360 -3.41 23.68 -23.02
N GLY A 361 -3.61 24.23 -21.84
CA GLY A 361 -2.90 25.38 -21.35
C GLY A 361 -1.54 25.06 -20.67
N SER A 362 -0.54 25.93 -20.85
CA SER A 362 0.79 25.89 -20.23
C SER A 362 0.81 26.06 -18.70
N THR A 363 1.70 25.33 -18.03
CA THR A 363 2.09 25.25 -16.59
C THR A 363 1.90 26.41 -15.59
N ASP A 364 1.40 27.59 -15.97
CA ASP A 364 0.99 28.67 -15.06
C ASP A 364 -0.47 29.05 -15.37
N PHE A 365 -1.41 28.64 -14.50
CA PHE A 365 -2.82 29.06 -14.58
C PHE A 365 -3.23 29.93 -13.41
N PRO A 366 -4.04 30.98 -13.67
CA PRO A 366 -4.59 31.80 -12.62
C PRO A 366 -5.52 30.94 -11.76
N ASN A 367 -5.44 31.10 -10.44
CA ASN A 367 -6.53 30.77 -9.53
C ASN A 367 -7.80 31.51 -10.01
N ARG A 368 -8.52 30.97 -11.00
CA ARG A 368 -9.95 31.20 -11.06
C ARG A 368 -10.48 30.39 -9.91
N GLU A 369 -10.74 31.07 -8.80
CA GLU A 369 -11.78 30.63 -7.87
C GLU A 369 -13.06 30.52 -8.71
N CYS A 370 -13.27 29.38 -9.38
CA CYS A 370 -14.57 29.03 -9.88
C CYS A 370 -15.45 29.05 -8.63
N ASP A 371 -16.39 30.00 -8.58
CA ASP A 371 -17.22 30.24 -7.40
C ASP A 371 -18.05 28.98 -7.19
N VAL A 372 -17.55 28.06 -6.37
CA VAL A 372 -18.07 26.70 -6.15
C VAL A 372 -19.55 26.76 -5.75
N ASN A 373 -19.98 27.89 -5.17
CA ASN A 373 -21.36 28.19 -4.82
C ASN A 373 -22.32 28.28 -6.02
N LYS A 374 -21.80 28.44 -7.25
CA LYS A 374 -22.58 28.50 -8.49
C LYS A 374 -22.70 27.15 -9.19
N ILE A 375 -21.92 26.16 -8.78
CA ILE A 375 -21.98 24.81 -9.36
C ILE A 375 -23.21 24.10 -8.80
N ASN A 376 -24.10 23.66 -9.69
CA ASN A 376 -25.28 22.90 -9.30
C ASN A 376 -24.88 21.51 -8.78
N TYR A 377 -24.93 21.33 -7.46
CA TYR A 377 -24.61 20.07 -6.78
C TYR A 377 -25.81 19.14 -6.61
N MET A 378 -27.01 19.49 -7.12
CA MET A 378 -28.23 18.71 -6.89
C MET A 378 -28.16 17.32 -7.53
N TYR A 379 -27.62 17.25 -8.76
CA TYR A 379 -27.39 15.97 -9.44
C TYR A 379 -26.41 15.10 -8.64
N ALA A 380 -25.30 15.71 -8.20
CA ALA A 380 -24.32 15.01 -7.37
C ALA A 380 -24.91 14.55 -6.02
N GLN A 381 -25.78 15.35 -5.41
CA GLN A 381 -26.44 15.00 -4.16
C GLN A 381 -27.45 13.86 -4.34
N TYR A 382 -28.21 13.86 -5.45
CA TYR A 382 -29.10 12.75 -5.79
C TYR A 382 -28.31 11.44 -5.95
N VAL A 383 -27.20 11.46 -6.70
CA VAL A 383 -26.32 10.30 -6.89
C VAL A 383 -25.67 9.86 -5.59
N LYS A 384 -25.25 10.80 -4.73
CA LYS A 384 -24.73 10.48 -3.40
C LYS A 384 -25.75 9.72 -2.55
N ASN A 385 -27.02 10.11 -2.61
CA ASN A 385 -28.08 9.56 -1.78
C ASN A 385 -28.63 8.22 -2.30
N THR A 386 -28.79 8.10 -3.62
CA THR A 386 -29.26 6.86 -4.28
C THR A 386 -28.15 5.84 -4.41
N MET A 387 -26.90 6.30 -4.50
CA MET A 387 -25.72 5.51 -4.82
C MET A 387 -25.79 4.84 -6.19
N GLU A 388 -26.61 5.35 -7.11
CA GLU A 388 -26.75 4.85 -8.48
C GLU A 388 -26.23 5.87 -9.49
N THR A 389 -25.72 5.38 -10.61
CA THR A 389 -25.27 6.23 -11.71
C THR A 389 -26.48 6.90 -12.38
N LEU A 390 -26.36 8.19 -12.64
CA LEU A 390 -27.39 9.01 -13.28
C LEU A 390 -26.91 9.42 -14.67
N ASN A 391 -27.65 9.02 -15.71
CA ASN A 391 -27.41 9.42 -17.09
C ASN A 391 -28.63 10.17 -17.63
N ILE A 392 -28.46 11.47 -17.92
CA ILE A 392 -29.48 12.33 -18.50
C ILE A 392 -29.09 12.60 -19.96
N THR A 393 -29.88 12.06 -20.88
CA THR A 393 -29.62 12.18 -22.33
C THR A 393 -29.92 13.58 -22.88
N ASP A 394 -30.94 14.24 -22.32
CA ASP A 394 -31.36 15.58 -22.67
C ASP A 394 -32.03 16.22 -21.44
N THR A 395 -31.32 17.14 -20.80
CA THR A 395 -31.78 17.85 -19.59
C THR A 395 -33.04 18.69 -19.83
N THR A 396 -33.28 19.15 -21.05
CA THR A 396 -34.46 19.98 -21.38
C THR A 396 -35.75 19.16 -21.39
N LYS A 397 -35.64 17.84 -21.53
CA LYS A 397 -36.77 16.90 -21.56
C LYS A 397 -36.96 16.16 -20.24
N ASP A 398 -36.08 16.39 -19.26
CA ASP A 398 -36.11 15.69 -17.99
C ASP A 398 -37.19 16.26 -17.05
N GLN A 399 -38.01 15.37 -16.49
CA GLN A 399 -39.07 15.71 -15.54
C GLN A 399 -38.59 15.67 -14.09
N LEU A 400 -37.47 14.99 -13.81
CA LEU A 400 -36.94 14.81 -12.44
C LEU A 400 -36.27 16.08 -11.90
N PHE A 401 -35.70 16.91 -12.77
CA PHE A 401 -34.95 18.11 -12.39
C PHE A 401 -35.39 19.36 -13.18
N SER A 402 -36.70 19.52 -13.38
CA SER A 402 -37.30 20.57 -14.22
C SER A 402 -37.00 22.01 -13.77
N TRP A 403 -36.63 22.22 -12.51
CA TRP A 403 -36.26 23.54 -11.97
C TRP A 403 -34.85 24.00 -12.34
N THR A 404 -34.02 23.13 -12.93
CA THR A 404 -32.64 23.48 -13.32
C THR A 404 -32.55 24.23 -14.64
N SER A 405 -33.64 24.29 -15.41
CA SER A 405 -33.75 25.03 -16.68
C SER A 405 -34.23 26.48 -16.55
N GLU A 406 -34.53 26.96 -15.33
CA GLU A 406 -35.27 28.22 -15.10
C GLU A 406 -34.42 29.47 -14.80
N ASP A 407 -33.08 29.44 -14.85
CA ASP A 407 -32.27 30.65 -14.64
C ASP A 407 -31.56 31.13 -15.93
N PRO A 408 -32.11 32.14 -16.64
CA PRO A 408 -31.55 32.64 -17.90
C PRO A 408 -30.36 33.60 -17.71
N GLN A 409 -29.97 33.92 -16.46
CA GLN A 409 -28.93 34.92 -16.18
C GLN A 409 -27.52 34.35 -15.99
N SER A 410 -27.33 33.02 -15.91
CA SER A 410 -25.99 32.41 -15.91
C SER A 410 -25.51 32.15 -17.34
N THR A 411 -24.81 33.12 -17.91
CA THR A 411 -24.37 33.13 -19.32
C THR A 411 -23.21 32.20 -19.68
N ASN A 412 -23.07 31.00 -19.10
CA ASN A 412 -22.13 29.99 -19.61
C ASN A 412 -22.67 28.56 -19.38
N CYS A 413 -22.74 27.79 -20.47
CA CYS A 413 -23.05 26.36 -20.56
C CYS A 413 -24.45 25.92 -20.11
N GLN A 414 -25.39 25.93 -21.06
CA GLN A 414 -26.62 25.14 -20.95
C GLN A 414 -26.22 23.65 -20.93
N ILE A 415 -26.25 23.02 -19.76
CA ILE A 415 -26.06 21.57 -19.61
C ILE A 415 -27.12 20.89 -20.48
N LYS A 416 -26.72 20.15 -21.52
CA LYS A 416 -27.62 19.42 -22.43
C LYS A 416 -27.59 17.92 -22.16
N SER A 417 -26.41 17.34 -21.92
CA SER A 417 -26.25 15.94 -21.50
C SER A 417 -25.41 15.84 -20.23
N LEU A 418 -25.72 14.89 -19.35
CA LEU A 418 -25.06 14.74 -18.06
C LEU A 418 -24.89 13.26 -17.69
N LEU A 419 -23.71 12.91 -17.19
CA LEU A 419 -23.42 11.59 -16.65
C LEU A 419 -22.76 11.74 -15.29
N CYS A 420 -23.32 11.13 -14.25
CA CYS A 420 -22.90 11.35 -12.87
C CYS A 420 -22.86 10.02 -12.11
N THR A 421 -21.74 9.67 -11.49
CA THR A 421 -21.55 8.37 -10.82
C THR A 421 -20.97 8.55 -9.41
N PRO A 422 -21.32 7.68 -8.44
CA PRO A 422 -20.76 7.76 -7.09
C PRO A 422 -19.34 7.18 -7.03
N ILE A 423 -18.45 7.88 -6.33
CA ILE A 423 -17.11 7.40 -5.98
C ILE A 423 -17.20 6.70 -4.63
N ARG A 424 -16.89 5.40 -4.60
CA ARG A 424 -17.06 4.55 -3.41
C ARG A 424 -15.73 4.18 -2.78
N ASN A 425 -15.75 3.96 -1.46
CA ASN A 425 -14.64 3.37 -0.73
C ASN A 425 -14.65 1.84 -0.91
N GLY A 426 -13.55 1.28 -1.44
CA GLY A 426 -13.43 -0.15 -1.72
C GLY A 426 -13.54 -1.09 -0.51
N LYS A 427 -13.45 -0.59 0.74
CA LYS A 427 -13.56 -1.41 1.96
C LYS A 427 -14.92 -1.33 2.68
N LYS A 428 -15.72 -0.28 2.45
CA LYS A 428 -16.93 0.01 3.26
C LYS A 428 -18.19 0.28 2.44
N ASP A 429 -18.10 0.21 1.12
CA ASP A 429 -19.18 0.59 0.18
C ASP A 429 -19.80 1.97 0.45
N LYS A 430 -19.04 2.83 1.16
CA LYS A 430 -19.46 4.19 1.50
C LYS A 430 -19.09 5.11 0.34
N VAL A 431 -20.04 5.92 -0.11
CA VAL A 431 -19.78 7.00 -1.08
C VAL A 431 -18.87 8.04 -0.42
N ILE A 432 -17.68 8.23 -0.98
CA ILE A 432 -16.68 9.22 -0.54
C ILE A 432 -16.64 10.44 -1.44
N GLY A 433 -17.27 10.36 -2.61
CA GLY A 433 -17.41 11.49 -3.53
C GLY A 433 -18.34 11.15 -4.68
N VAL A 434 -18.49 12.07 -5.63
CA VAL A 434 -19.31 11.91 -6.84
C VAL A 434 -18.57 12.55 -8.00
N CYS A 435 -18.52 11.87 -9.15
CA CYS A 435 -17.93 12.37 -10.37
C CYS A 435 -19.04 12.70 -11.37
N GLN A 436 -19.06 13.93 -11.88
CA GLN A 436 -20.04 14.44 -12.82
C GLN A 436 -19.35 14.91 -14.10
N LEU A 437 -19.78 14.37 -15.23
CA LEU A 437 -19.42 14.81 -16.58
C LEU A 437 -20.59 15.54 -17.23
N VAL A 438 -20.27 16.65 -17.90
CA VAL A 438 -21.24 17.50 -18.59
C VAL A 438 -20.90 17.58 -20.07
N ASN A 439 -21.94 17.51 -20.90
CA ASN A 439 -21.93 17.66 -22.35
C ASN A 439 -20.91 16.77 -23.06
N LYS A 440 -21.37 15.61 -23.53
CA LYS A 440 -20.56 14.78 -24.43
C LYS A 440 -20.45 15.47 -25.79
N MET A 441 -19.23 15.73 -26.25
CA MET A 441 -18.95 16.39 -27.52
C MET A 441 -18.77 15.35 -28.63
N ASP A 442 -19.25 15.66 -29.82
CA ASP A 442 -18.91 14.92 -31.03
C ASP A 442 -17.72 15.55 -31.76
N GLU A 443 -16.63 14.80 -31.96
CA GLU A 443 -15.39 15.34 -32.55
C GLU A 443 -15.59 15.87 -33.98
N ALA A 444 -16.48 15.25 -34.76
CA ALA A 444 -16.69 15.60 -36.17
C ALA A 444 -17.61 16.81 -36.36
N SER A 445 -18.66 16.93 -35.54
CA SER A 445 -19.69 17.96 -35.70
C SER A 445 -19.59 19.11 -34.69
N GLY A 446 -18.88 18.91 -33.56
CA GLY A 446 -18.86 19.86 -32.44
C GLY A 446 -20.18 19.97 -31.69
N GLU A 447 -21.18 19.16 -32.04
CA GLU A 447 -22.49 19.13 -31.40
C GLU A 447 -22.47 18.28 -30.12
N VAL A 448 -23.41 18.56 -29.21
CA VAL A 448 -23.57 17.78 -27.97
C VAL A 448 -24.39 16.53 -28.25
N LYS A 449 -23.84 15.37 -27.87
CA LYS A 449 -24.49 14.06 -27.92
C LYS A 449 -24.83 13.54 -26.53
N ALA A 450 -25.71 12.53 -26.48
CA ALA A 450 -26.02 11.82 -25.24
C ALA A 450 -24.90 10.84 -24.85
N PHE A 451 -24.69 10.65 -23.55
CA PHE A 451 -23.86 9.56 -23.05
C PHE A 451 -24.59 8.23 -23.25
N ASN A 452 -23.89 7.24 -23.78
CA ASN A 452 -24.41 5.89 -24.01
C ASN A 452 -24.08 4.97 -22.82
N ARG A 453 -24.57 3.73 -22.85
CA ARG A 453 -24.33 2.75 -21.78
C ARG A 453 -22.87 2.35 -21.61
N ASN A 454 -22.07 2.43 -22.68
CA ASN A 454 -20.65 2.12 -22.60
C ASN A 454 -19.91 3.22 -21.83
N ASP A 455 -20.34 4.47 -22.00
CA ASP A 455 -19.83 5.62 -21.23
C ASP A 455 -20.14 5.45 -19.74
N GLU A 456 -21.36 5.00 -19.42
CA GLU A 456 -21.80 4.72 -18.05
C GLU A 456 -20.92 3.66 -17.38
N GLN A 457 -20.77 2.50 -18.02
CA GLN A 457 -19.93 1.41 -17.51
C GLN A 457 -18.46 1.83 -17.34
N PHE A 458 -17.96 2.67 -18.25
CA PHE A 458 -16.59 3.16 -18.15
C PHE A 458 -16.43 4.12 -16.97
N LEU A 459 -17.36 5.07 -16.80
CA LEU A 459 -17.30 6.03 -15.70
C LEU A 459 -17.45 5.31 -14.34
N GLU A 460 -18.27 4.27 -14.26
CA GLU A 460 -18.37 3.43 -13.07
C GLU A 460 -17.05 2.74 -12.74
N ALA A 461 -16.39 2.12 -13.73
CA ALA A 461 -15.08 1.50 -13.54
C ALA A 461 -14.03 2.54 -13.11
N PHE A 462 -14.05 3.72 -13.73
CA PHE A 462 -13.20 4.85 -13.39
C PHE A 462 -13.40 5.32 -11.94
N ALA A 463 -14.64 5.40 -11.48
CA ALA A 463 -14.98 5.83 -10.12
C ALA A 463 -14.42 4.89 -9.05
N VAL A 464 -14.26 3.60 -9.33
CA VAL A 464 -13.60 2.65 -8.41
C VAL A 464 -12.12 3.03 -8.22
N PHE A 465 -11.42 3.34 -9.30
CA PHE A 465 -10.02 3.75 -9.25
C PHE A 465 -9.84 5.10 -8.54
N CYS A 466 -10.69 6.09 -8.85
CA CYS A 466 -10.75 7.36 -8.12
C CYS A 466 -10.96 7.13 -6.62
N GLY A 467 -11.85 6.20 -6.27
CA GLY A 467 -12.14 5.85 -4.89
C GLY A 467 -10.90 5.36 -4.12
N LEU A 468 -10.11 4.49 -4.76
CA LEU A 468 -8.85 3.98 -4.21
C LEU A 468 -7.79 5.07 -4.09
N GLY A 469 -7.61 5.89 -5.13
CA GLY A 469 -6.63 6.96 -5.15
C GLY A 469 -6.90 8.02 -4.08
N ILE A 470 -8.12 8.55 -4.04
CA ILE A 470 -8.53 9.55 -3.05
C ILE A 470 -8.34 9.02 -1.63
N GLN A 471 -8.70 7.75 -1.37
CA GLN A 471 -8.54 7.16 -0.05
C GLN A 471 -7.07 7.04 0.36
N ASN A 472 -6.21 6.56 -0.54
CA ASN A 472 -4.79 6.40 -0.25
C ASN A 472 -4.14 7.75 0.06
N THR A 473 -4.37 8.75 -0.80
CA THR A 473 -3.81 10.09 -0.61
C THR A 473 -4.31 10.75 0.68
N GLN A 474 -5.61 10.66 1.00
CA GLN A 474 -6.13 11.15 2.29
C GLN A 474 -5.50 10.45 3.50
N MET A 475 -5.18 9.16 3.38
CA MET A 475 -4.52 8.41 4.45
C MET A 475 -3.07 8.87 4.64
N TYR A 476 -2.34 9.08 3.54
CA TYR A 476 -0.97 9.62 3.58
C TYR A 476 -0.93 11.03 4.18
N GLU A 477 -1.78 11.95 3.72
CA GLU A 477 -1.88 13.31 4.28
C GLU A 477 -2.20 13.30 5.79
N ALA A 478 -3.05 12.38 6.24
CA ALA A 478 -3.37 12.25 7.67
C ALA A 478 -2.17 11.77 8.49
N VAL A 479 -1.36 10.86 7.95
CA VAL A 479 -0.12 10.38 8.59
C VAL A 479 0.92 11.50 8.65
N GLU A 480 1.16 12.23 7.55
CA GLU A 480 2.10 13.35 7.54
C GLU A 480 1.69 14.44 8.54
N ARG A 481 0.41 14.79 8.61
CA ARG A 481 -0.09 15.76 9.59
C ARG A 481 0.12 15.27 11.04
N ALA A 482 -0.04 13.98 11.28
CA ALA A 482 0.21 13.39 12.60
C ALA A 482 1.72 13.41 12.94
N MET A 483 2.59 13.11 11.98
CA MET A 483 4.05 13.20 12.14
C MET A 483 4.50 14.63 12.45
N ALA A 484 4.01 15.63 11.70
CA ALA A 484 4.33 17.04 11.96
C ALA A 484 3.86 17.49 13.35
N LYS A 485 2.66 17.06 13.80
CA LYS A 485 2.19 17.31 15.17
C LYS A 485 3.09 16.67 16.22
N GLN A 486 3.57 15.45 15.98
CA GLN A 486 4.48 14.75 16.88
C GLN A 486 5.83 15.47 16.98
N GLU A 487 6.38 15.93 15.85
CA GLU A 487 7.64 16.68 15.79
C GLU A 487 7.57 17.98 16.61
N VAL A 488 6.52 18.78 16.41
CA VAL A 488 6.26 20.00 17.19
C VAL A 488 6.10 19.67 18.69
N THR A 489 5.42 18.57 19.02
CA THR A 489 5.24 18.14 20.41
C THR A 489 6.58 17.80 21.06
N LEU A 490 7.45 17.07 20.35
CA LEU A 490 8.79 16.74 20.83
C LEU A 490 9.68 17.98 20.99
N GLU A 491 9.55 18.98 20.12
CA GLU A 491 10.25 20.25 20.24
C GLU A 491 9.84 21.00 21.53
N VAL A 492 8.53 21.08 21.80
CA VAL A 492 8.00 21.70 23.04
C VAL A 492 8.46 20.94 24.28
N LEU A 493 8.44 19.61 24.25
CA LEU A 493 8.93 18.77 25.35
C LEU A 493 10.43 18.99 25.59
N SER A 494 11.24 19.04 24.53
CA SER A 494 12.69 19.32 24.58
C SER A 494 12.99 20.68 25.21
N TYR A 495 12.21 21.72 24.88
CA TYR A 495 12.34 23.04 25.48
C TYR A 495 12.07 23.00 27.00
N HIS A 496 11.01 22.33 27.43
CA HIS A 496 10.69 22.22 28.85
C HIS A 496 11.63 21.28 29.62
N ALA A 497 12.18 20.26 28.98
CA ALA A 497 13.16 19.35 29.56
C ALA A 497 14.54 20.02 29.71
N SER A 498 14.93 20.90 28.80
CA SER A 498 16.23 21.57 28.82
C SER A 498 16.36 22.56 29.98
N ALA A 499 17.56 22.66 30.55
CA ALA A 499 17.89 23.67 31.55
C ALA A 499 17.84 25.09 30.95
N ALA A 500 17.47 26.08 31.78
CA ALA A 500 17.43 27.47 31.35
C ALA A 500 18.83 27.98 31.01
N GLU A 501 18.94 28.85 30.01
CA GLU A 501 20.23 29.42 29.61
C GLU A 501 20.90 30.23 30.73
N GLU A 502 20.11 30.93 31.55
CA GLU A 502 20.59 31.71 32.70
C GLU A 502 21.26 30.82 33.76
N GLU A 503 20.62 29.71 34.13
CA GLU A 503 21.18 28.72 35.07
C GLU A 503 22.45 28.07 34.51
N THR A 504 22.44 27.76 33.22
CA THR A 504 23.61 27.21 32.51
C THR A 504 24.77 28.19 32.55
N ARG A 505 24.51 29.48 32.30
CA ARG A 505 25.54 30.54 32.35
C ARG A 505 26.07 30.74 33.76
N ALA A 506 25.20 30.70 34.77
CA ALA A 506 25.60 30.80 36.18
C ALA A 506 26.51 29.64 36.60
N LEU A 507 26.16 28.40 36.23
CA LEU A 507 27.00 27.23 36.48
C LEU A 507 28.32 27.34 35.71
N GLN A 508 28.29 27.77 34.44
CA GLN A 508 29.49 27.95 33.62
C GLN A 508 30.47 28.93 34.26
N VAL A 509 30.00 30.10 34.72
CA VAL A 509 30.84 31.13 35.36
C VAL A 509 31.39 30.62 36.69
N THR A 510 30.54 30.03 37.53
CA THR A 510 30.94 29.54 38.86
C THR A 510 31.93 28.38 38.75
N ALA A 511 31.66 27.44 37.85
CA ALA A 511 32.51 26.28 37.62
C ALA A 511 33.83 26.67 36.91
N ALA A 512 33.83 27.63 35.99
CA ALA A 512 35.07 28.14 35.41
C ALA A 512 35.97 28.84 36.44
N ALA A 513 35.40 29.44 37.50
CA ALA A 513 36.15 30.13 38.54
C ALA A 513 36.65 29.21 39.67
N THR A 514 35.86 28.21 40.09
CA THR A 514 36.14 27.42 41.32
C THR A 514 35.51 26.01 41.28
N ILE A 515 35.83 25.14 40.31
CA ILE A 515 35.48 23.70 40.47
C ILE A 515 36.40 23.09 41.55
N PRO A 516 35.85 22.62 42.68
CA PRO A 516 36.66 21.98 43.71
C PRO A 516 37.36 20.72 43.17
N SER A 517 38.52 20.38 43.73
CA SER A 517 39.24 19.17 43.32
C SER A 517 38.51 17.90 43.77
N ALA A 518 38.68 16.78 43.07
CA ALA A 518 38.10 15.50 43.48
C ALA A 518 38.52 15.08 44.90
N GLN A 519 39.74 15.46 45.33
CA GLN A 519 40.22 15.22 46.69
C GLN A 519 39.48 16.08 47.73
N SER A 520 39.20 17.35 47.43
CA SER A 520 38.46 18.23 48.34
C SER A 520 37.02 17.76 48.56
N LEU A 521 36.38 17.24 47.50
CA LEU A 521 35.02 16.68 47.53
C LEU A 521 34.98 15.20 47.92
N ARG A 522 36.14 14.56 48.15
CA ARG A 522 36.25 13.13 48.48
C ARG A 522 35.55 12.20 47.48
N LEU A 523 35.53 12.55 46.19
CA LEU A 523 34.82 11.79 45.15
C LEU A 523 35.45 10.42 44.86
N MET A 524 36.70 10.22 45.27
CA MET A 524 37.44 8.96 45.09
C MET A 524 37.17 7.95 46.21
N ASP A 525 36.54 8.38 47.30
CA ASP A 525 36.34 7.56 48.50
C ASP A 525 35.04 6.76 48.37
N TYR A 526 35.10 5.44 48.59
CA TYR A 526 33.90 4.60 48.60
C TYR A 526 32.92 4.98 49.72
N SER A 527 33.44 5.55 50.81
CA SER A 527 32.66 6.03 51.97
C SER A 527 32.01 7.42 51.76
N PHE A 528 32.10 7.99 50.55
CA PHE A 528 31.49 9.27 50.20
C PHE A 528 29.98 9.34 50.54
N SER A 529 29.54 10.52 50.99
CA SER A 529 28.14 10.86 51.25
C SER A 529 27.86 12.28 50.76
N ASP A 530 26.70 12.46 50.13
CA ASP A 530 26.26 13.74 49.56
C ASP A 530 25.32 14.55 50.47
N PHE A 531 24.99 14.05 51.67
CA PHE A 531 24.04 14.70 52.57
C PHE A 531 24.46 16.11 53.00
N ASP A 532 25.77 16.37 53.04
CA ASP A 532 26.32 17.68 53.39
C ASP A 532 26.51 18.59 52.16
N LEU A 533 26.23 18.09 50.95
CA LEU A 533 26.40 18.83 49.69
C LEU A 533 25.10 19.44 49.21
N THR A 534 25.19 20.68 48.73
CA THR A 534 24.12 21.36 48.01
C THR A 534 23.96 20.81 46.59
N ASP A 535 22.79 21.06 45.98
CA ASP A 535 22.56 20.68 44.57
C ASP A 535 23.58 21.30 43.62
N ALA A 536 24.01 22.55 43.89
CA ALA A 536 25.04 23.21 43.10
C ALA A 536 26.38 22.45 43.19
N GLU A 537 26.80 22.06 44.40
CA GLU A 537 28.04 21.29 44.61
C GLU A 537 27.97 19.91 43.95
N THR A 538 26.81 19.23 43.96
CA THR A 538 26.67 17.96 43.24
C THR A 538 26.84 18.13 41.72
N THR A 539 26.32 19.21 41.12
CA THR A 539 26.54 19.48 39.68
C THR A 539 28.00 19.82 39.35
N GLN A 540 28.69 20.56 40.23
CA GLN A 540 30.12 20.84 40.10
C GLN A 540 30.97 19.58 40.26
N ALA A 541 30.61 18.71 41.20
CA ALA A 541 31.23 17.40 41.39
C ALA A 541 31.07 16.53 40.12
N THR A 542 29.90 16.54 39.49
CA THR A 542 29.70 15.85 38.20
C THR A 542 30.62 16.39 37.11
N ILE A 543 30.75 17.71 36.96
CA ILE A 543 31.71 18.29 36.01
C ILE A 543 33.13 17.84 36.34
N ARG A 544 33.52 17.84 37.62
CA ARG A 544 34.83 17.36 38.09
C ARG A 544 35.07 15.89 37.70
N MET A 545 34.07 15.02 37.83
CA MET A 545 34.20 13.61 37.44
C MET A 545 34.52 13.46 35.94
N PHE A 546 33.83 14.19 35.07
CA PHE A 546 34.09 14.16 33.62
C PHE A 546 35.48 14.72 33.26
N VAL A 547 35.91 15.78 33.94
CA VAL A 547 37.23 16.40 33.73
C VAL A 547 38.35 15.46 34.18
N ASP A 548 38.25 14.87 35.37
CA ASP A 548 39.31 14.00 35.93
C ASP A 548 39.39 12.64 35.21
N LEU A 549 38.28 12.17 34.61
CA LEU A 549 38.28 11.03 33.67
C LEU A 549 38.82 11.40 32.27
N LYS A 550 39.17 12.67 32.02
CA LYS A 550 39.65 13.21 30.74
C LYS A 550 38.65 13.14 29.57
N LEU A 551 37.37 12.88 29.85
CA LEU A 551 36.34 12.74 28.83
C LEU A 551 36.10 14.03 28.05
N VAL A 552 36.16 15.18 28.74
CA VAL A 552 35.98 16.50 28.11
C VAL A 552 37.05 16.76 27.05
N GLN A 553 38.30 16.42 27.35
CA GLN A 553 39.42 16.64 26.45
C GLN A 553 39.50 15.58 25.35
N ASN A 554 39.27 14.30 25.67
CA ASN A 554 39.39 13.22 24.70
C ASN A 554 38.30 13.31 23.61
N PHE A 555 37.07 13.71 23.97
CA PHE A 555 35.94 13.80 23.04
C PHE A 555 35.58 15.25 22.62
N GLN A 556 36.43 16.23 22.98
CA GLN A 556 36.23 17.65 22.66
C GLN A 556 34.83 18.16 23.06
N ILE A 557 34.34 17.73 24.23
CA ILE A 557 33.01 18.09 24.72
C ILE A 557 33.00 19.58 25.03
N LYS A 558 32.11 20.33 24.37
CA LYS A 558 31.94 21.76 24.64
C LYS A 558 31.52 21.94 26.10
N TYR A 559 32.28 22.74 26.84
CA TYR A 559 32.06 22.95 28.26
C TYR A 559 30.65 23.52 28.58
N LYS A 560 30.15 24.45 27.75
CA LYS A 560 28.77 24.96 27.83
C LYS A 560 27.76 23.82 27.72
N SER A 561 27.94 22.93 26.74
CA SER A 561 27.05 21.80 26.49
C SER A 561 27.06 20.78 27.62
N LEU A 562 28.22 20.52 28.22
CA LEU A 562 28.32 19.67 29.41
C LEU A 562 27.57 20.25 30.60
N CYS A 563 27.72 21.55 30.88
CA CYS A 563 27.00 22.22 31.97
C CYS A 563 25.49 22.17 31.74
N GLN A 564 25.04 22.48 30.51
CA GLN A 564 23.63 22.45 30.15
C GLN A 564 23.07 21.02 30.28
N TRP A 565 23.77 20.02 29.76
CA TRP A 565 23.37 18.62 29.84
C TRP A 565 23.22 18.14 31.29
N ILE A 566 24.19 18.41 32.17
CA ILE A 566 24.11 18.02 33.60
C ILE A 566 22.89 18.67 34.27
N LEU A 567 22.64 19.95 34.00
CA LEU A 567 21.49 20.65 34.57
C LEU A 567 20.17 20.12 34.01
N SER A 568 20.11 19.80 32.72
CA SER A 568 18.92 19.20 32.08
C SER A 568 18.65 17.82 32.66
N VAL A 569 19.66 16.96 32.79
CA VAL A 569 19.53 15.65 33.45
C VAL A 569 18.98 15.83 34.87
N LYS A 570 19.60 16.69 35.69
CA LYS A 570 19.12 16.98 37.05
C LYS A 570 17.68 17.48 37.08
N LYS A 571 17.31 18.37 36.17
CA LYS A 571 15.95 18.94 36.08
C LYS A 571 14.89 17.89 35.77
N ASN A 572 15.23 16.85 35.02
CA ASN A 572 14.32 15.77 34.63
C ASN A 572 14.25 14.63 35.67
N TYR A 573 14.97 14.73 36.80
CA TYR A 573 14.67 13.94 37.98
C TYR A 573 13.54 14.56 38.79
N ARG A 574 12.56 13.74 39.19
CA ARG A 574 11.36 14.19 39.89
C ARG A 574 11.64 14.50 41.36
N LYS A 575 11.42 15.76 41.77
CA LYS A 575 11.63 16.21 43.16
C LYS A 575 10.67 15.58 44.18
N ASN A 576 9.52 15.10 43.73
CA ASN A 576 8.50 14.47 44.58
C ASN A 576 8.75 12.98 44.82
N VAL A 577 9.81 12.41 44.26
CA VAL A 577 10.21 11.02 44.48
C VAL A 577 11.28 10.98 45.58
N VAL A 578 11.03 10.14 46.58
CA VAL A 578 11.77 10.16 47.85
C VAL A 578 13.20 9.64 47.70
N TYR A 579 13.39 8.53 46.99
CA TYR A 579 14.70 7.88 46.81
C TYR A 579 15.22 8.02 45.37
N HIS A 580 14.46 7.57 44.36
CA HIS A 580 14.90 7.60 42.95
C HIS A 580 14.82 9.02 42.35
N ASN A 581 15.70 9.89 42.84
CA ASN A 581 15.84 11.29 42.45
C ASN A 581 17.29 11.61 42.06
N TRP A 582 17.59 12.88 41.77
CA TRP A 582 18.92 13.32 41.35
C TRP A 582 20.05 12.87 42.29
N ARG A 583 19.81 12.82 43.61
CA ARG A 583 20.85 12.43 44.58
C ARG A 583 21.22 10.96 44.44
N HIS A 584 20.26 10.09 44.16
CA HIS A 584 20.53 8.70 43.86
C HIS A 584 21.40 8.57 42.60
N ALA A 585 20.99 9.18 41.48
CA ALA A 585 21.74 9.14 40.23
C ALA A 585 23.17 9.71 40.35
N PHE A 586 23.32 10.82 41.09
CA PHE A 586 24.63 11.40 41.41
C PHE A 586 25.52 10.44 42.21
N ASN A 587 24.99 9.79 43.25
CA ASN A 587 25.75 8.82 44.05
C ASN A 587 26.11 7.56 43.23
N THR A 588 25.22 7.09 42.36
CA THR A 588 25.49 5.99 41.43
C THR A 588 26.65 6.35 40.48
N SER A 589 26.64 7.56 39.93
CA SER A 589 27.73 8.08 39.10
C SER A 589 29.04 8.30 39.88
N GLN A 590 28.96 8.79 41.11
CA GLN A 590 30.12 8.93 42.01
C GLN A 590 30.74 7.56 42.34
N CYS A 591 29.93 6.55 42.61
CA CYS A 591 30.41 5.19 42.85
C CYS A 591 31.13 4.65 41.61
N MET A 592 30.55 4.84 40.42
CA MET A 592 31.18 4.46 39.15
C MET A 592 32.53 5.17 38.96
N PHE A 593 32.58 6.48 39.21
CA PHE A 593 33.83 7.24 39.18
C PHE A 593 34.89 6.69 40.15
N ALA A 594 34.51 6.36 41.39
CA ALA A 594 35.40 5.76 42.37
C ALA A 594 35.89 4.37 41.95
N VAL A 595 35.03 3.52 41.38
CA VAL A 595 35.42 2.20 40.84
C VAL A 595 36.37 2.34 39.66
N LEU A 596 36.13 3.28 38.75
CA LEU A 596 37.01 3.54 37.61
C LEU A 596 38.38 4.03 38.05
N LYS A 597 38.44 4.97 39.00
CA LYS A 597 39.68 5.59 39.47
C LYS A 597 40.36 4.81 40.59
N SER A 598 39.75 4.75 41.77
CA SER A 598 40.29 4.08 42.96
C SER A 598 40.30 2.57 42.78
N GLY A 599 39.27 2.01 42.13
CA GLY A 599 39.20 0.58 41.76
C GLY A 599 40.07 0.20 40.56
N ARG A 600 40.73 1.17 39.91
CA ARG A 600 41.65 1.00 38.76
C ARG A 600 41.07 0.31 37.53
N VAL A 601 39.74 0.21 37.42
CA VAL A 601 39.06 -0.43 36.29
C VAL A 601 39.22 0.39 35.00
N GLN A 602 39.43 1.72 35.11
CA GLN A 602 39.63 2.59 33.94
C GLN A 602 40.77 2.13 33.03
N ASN A 603 41.82 1.49 33.57
CA ASN A 603 43.00 1.09 32.79
C ASN A 603 42.70 0.01 31.73
N ASN A 604 41.58 -0.71 31.88
CA ASN A 604 41.21 -1.83 31.03
C ASN A 604 39.97 -1.55 30.16
N LEU A 605 39.30 -0.41 30.37
CA LEU A 605 38.17 0.02 29.57
C LEU A 605 38.61 1.12 28.60
N SER A 606 37.98 1.18 27.44
CA SER A 606 38.16 2.30 26.52
C SER A 606 37.55 3.59 27.07
N ASP A 607 38.02 4.73 26.57
CA ASP A 607 37.45 6.03 26.92
C ASP A 607 35.97 6.13 26.48
N LEU A 608 35.57 5.45 25.40
CA LEU A 608 34.18 5.40 24.92
C LEU A 608 33.29 4.62 25.89
N GLU A 609 33.76 3.48 26.40
CA GLU A 609 33.04 2.72 27.43
C GLU A 609 32.92 3.52 28.73
N THR A 610 33.99 4.21 29.11
CA THR A 610 34.00 5.09 30.29
C THR A 610 33.00 6.24 30.15
N LEU A 611 32.94 6.87 28.96
CA LEU A 611 31.96 7.91 28.64
C LEU A 611 30.52 7.36 28.74
N ALA A 612 30.27 6.19 28.13
CA ALA A 612 28.96 5.57 28.14
C ALA A 612 28.48 5.21 29.56
N LEU A 613 29.35 4.64 30.40
CA LEU A 613 29.03 4.32 31.80
C LEU A 613 28.72 5.58 32.63
N MET A 614 29.50 6.65 32.47
CA MET A 614 29.25 7.90 33.19
C MET A 614 27.93 8.56 32.77
N ILE A 615 27.59 8.52 31.48
CA ILE A 615 26.30 9.01 30.98
C ILE A 615 25.15 8.14 31.48
N ALA A 616 25.29 6.81 31.39
CA ALA A 616 24.27 5.86 31.81
C ALA A 616 23.97 5.97 33.31
N THR A 617 24.99 6.02 34.17
CA THR A 617 24.81 6.15 35.63
C THR A 617 24.05 7.42 36.03
N LEU A 618 24.29 8.56 35.35
CA LEU A 618 23.56 9.79 35.59
C LEU A 618 22.13 9.77 35.05
N SER A 619 21.83 8.89 34.09
CA SER A 619 20.59 8.92 33.31
C SER A 619 19.66 7.73 33.54
N HIS A 620 20.11 6.71 34.29
CA HIS A 620 19.43 5.41 34.38
C HIS A 620 18.04 5.45 35.02
N ASP A 621 17.72 6.49 35.80
CA ASP A 621 16.45 6.68 36.51
C ASP A 621 15.73 7.98 36.10
N LEU A 622 16.05 8.54 34.93
CA LEU A 622 15.43 9.78 34.45
C LEU A 622 13.90 9.66 34.37
N ASP A 623 13.18 10.65 34.91
CA ASP A 623 11.71 10.61 34.99
C ASP A 623 11.13 9.43 35.81
N HIS A 624 11.90 8.83 36.73
CA HIS A 624 11.37 7.81 37.64
C HIS A 624 10.16 8.34 38.44
N ARG A 625 9.12 7.51 38.59
CA ARG A 625 7.78 7.92 39.08
C ARG A 625 7.47 7.47 40.51
N GLY A 626 8.45 6.86 41.18
CA GLY A 626 8.31 6.28 42.51
C GLY A 626 7.42 5.03 42.51
N VAL A 627 7.38 4.31 41.39
CA VAL A 627 6.66 3.04 41.24
C VAL A 627 7.47 2.08 40.37
N ASN A 628 7.40 0.78 40.67
CA ASN A 628 8.14 -0.24 39.94
C ASN A 628 7.43 -0.73 38.65
N ASN A 629 8.15 -1.51 37.84
CA ASN A 629 7.65 -2.13 36.61
C ASN A 629 6.39 -2.98 36.80
N SER A 630 6.22 -3.62 37.97
CA SER A 630 5.03 -4.46 38.25
C SER A 630 3.77 -3.63 38.44
N TYR A 631 3.88 -2.45 39.05
CA TYR A 631 2.77 -1.50 39.21
C TYR A 631 2.30 -0.98 37.85
N ILE A 632 3.24 -0.57 36.99
CA ILE A 632 2.96 0.01 35.67
C ILE A 632 2.20 -0.99 34.79
N LYS A 633 2.57 -2.28 34.86
CA LYS A 633 1.87 -3.35 34.16
C LYS A 633 0.47 -3.62 34.69
N ARG A 634 0.24 -3.45 36.00
CA ARG A 634 -1.06 -3.70 36.65
C ARG A 634 -2.02 -2.52 36.55
N SER A 635 -1.51 -1.31 36.32
CA SER A 635 -2.30 -0.07 36.25
C SER A 635 -2.72 0.31 34.83
N ASP A 636 -2.51 -0.55 33.83
CA ASP A 636 -2.76 -0.28 32.40
C ASP A 636 -2.15 1.04 31.90
N HIS A 637 -1.02 1.43 32.49
CA HIS A 637 -0.35 2.67 32.15
C HIS A 637 0.17 2.63 30.68
N PRO A 638 0.10 3.72 29.91
CA PRO A 638 0.52 3.72 28.49
C PRO A 638 1.94 3.21 28.23
N LEU A 639 2.86 3.39 29.18
CA LEU A 639 4.22 2.84 29.10
C LEU A 639 4.23 1.30 29.00
N ALA A 640 3.30 0.59 29.66
CA ALA A 640 3.19 -0.87 29.56
C ALA A 640 2.76 -1.34 28.17
N GLN A 641 2.06 -0.49 27.40
CA GLN A 641 1.67 -0.79 26.02
C GLN A 641 2.83 -0.55 25.04
N LEU A 642 3.73 0.37 25.37
CA LEU A 642 4.90 0.70 24.55
C LEU A 642 6.02 -0.34 24.69
N TYR A 643 6.26 -0.87 25.90
CA TYR A 643 7.36 -1.81 26.17
C TYR A 643 6.89 -3.05 26.92
N CYS A 644 7.33 -4.24 26.46
CA CYS A 644 6.92 -5.53 27.04
C CYS A 644 7.76 -5.96 28.27
N HIS A 645 9.04 -5.64 28.29
CA HIS A 645 10.00 -5.95 29.35
C HIS A 645 10.80 -4.69 29.72
N SER A 646 11.32 -4.62 30.95
CA SER A 646 12.13 -3.49 31.45
C SER A 646 11.56 -2.12 31.07
N THR A 647 10.25 -1.97 31.33
CA THR A 647 9.42 -0.89 30.80
C THR A 647 9.92 0.48 31.22
N MET A 648 10.31 0.64 32.49
CA MET A 648 10.87 1.87 33.01
C MET A 648 12.27 2.14 32.49
N GLU A 649 13.11 1.10 32.39
CA GLU A 649 14.50 1.25 31.95
C GLU A 649 14.57 1.68 30.47
N HIS A 650 13.67 1.18 29.62
CA HIS A 650 13.51 1.70 28.25
C HIS A 650 13.05 3.17 28.24
N HIS A 651 12.10 3.54 29.10
CA HIS A 651 11.66 4.93 29.24
C HIS A 651 12.81 5.84 29.71
N HIS A 652 13.64 5.41 30.67
CA HIS A 652 14.81 6.14 31.14
C HIS A 652 15.83 6.36 30.02
N PHE A 653 16.08 5.34 29.19
CA PHE A 653 16.92 5.47 28.00
C PHE A 653 16.36 6.47 26.98
N ASP A 654 15.05 6.43 26.70
CA ASP A 654 14.43 7.36 25.76
C ASP A 654 14.47 8.81 26.28
N GLN A 655 14.30 9.02 27.59
CA GLN A 655 14.53 10.33 28.21
C GLN A 655 15.99 10.79 28.09
N CYS A 656 16.96 9.89 28.31
CA CYS A 656 18.38 10.18 28.11
C CYS A 656 18.65 10.60 26.65
N LEU A 657 18.11 9.86 25.68
CA LEU A 657 18.29 10.13 24.26
C LEU A 657 17.65 11.46 23.83
N MET A 658 16.44 11.76 24.34
CA MET A 658 15.78 13.04 24.12
C MET A 658 16.66 14.20 24.60
N ILE A 659 17.21 14.13 25.82
CA ILE A 659 18.08 15.18 26.36
C ILE A 659 19.37 15.29 25.55
N LEU A 660 20.01 14.18 25.17
CA LEU A 660 21.23 14.19 24.34
C LEU A 660 21.04 14.82 22.96
N ASN A 661 19.83 14.70 22.39
CA ASN A 661 19.50 15.30 21.08
C ASN A 661 18.99 16.74 21.21
N SER A 662 18.61 17.19 22.41
CA SER A 662 18.10 18.54 22.65
C SER A 662 19.16 19.62 22.35
N PRO A 663 18.80 20.73 21.69
CA PRO A 663 19.73 21.80 21.36
C PRO A 663 20.54 22.30 22.56
N GLY A 664 21.87 22.34 22.40
CA GLY A 664 22.80 22.77 23.45
C GLY A 664 23.26 21.65 24.40
N ASN A 665 22.49 20.57 24.58
CA ASN A 665 22.82 19.44 25.46
C ASN A 665 23.66 18.34 24.77
N GLN A 666 24.01 18.51 23.49
CA GLN A 666 24.61 17.50 22.63
C GLN A 666 26.09 17.24 22.95
N ILE A 667 26.37 16.64 24.11
CA ILE A 667 27.74 16.34 24.58
C ILE A 667 28.47 15.30 23.72
N LEU A 668 27.73 14.56 22.88
CA LEU A 668 28.24 13.55 21.97
C LEU A 668 28.54 14.10 20.55
N SER A 669 28.38 15.41 20.32
CA SER A 669 28.51 16.00 18.97
C SER A 669 29.92 15.92 18.38
N GLY A 670 30.95 15.64 19.20
CA GLY A 670 32.34 15.52 18.77
C GLY A 670 32.73 14.12 18.26
N LEU A 671 31.85 13.14 18.40
CA LEU A 671 32.09 11.74 18.00
C LEU A 671 31.83 11.55 16.51
N SER A 672 32.52 10.59 15.90
CA SER A 672 32.14 10.08 14.57
C SER A 672 30.81 9.32 14.64
N LEU A 673 30.18 9.10 13.47
CA LEU A 673 28.88 8.41 13.41
C LEU A 673 28.93 6.99 14.00
N ASP A 674 30.02 6.27 13.78
CA ASP A 674 30.19 4.90 14.28
C ASP A 674 30.42 4.88 15.79
N GLU A 675 31.24 5.80 16.31
CA GLU A 675 31.44 5.95 17.75
C GLU A 675 30.15 6.41 18.46
N TYR A 676 29.37 7.30 17.84
CA TYR A 676 28.08 7.74 18.37
C TYR A 676 27.10 6.56 18.49
N LYS A 677 26.97 5.74 17.43
CA LYS A 677 26.13 4.53 17.45
C LYS A 677 26.60 3.53 18.49
N ALA A 678 27.91 3.29 18.57
CA ALA A 678 28.48 2.39 19.58
C ALA A 678 28.20 2.90 21.00
N THR A 679 28.40 4.19 21.25
CA THR A 679 28.18 4.84 22.55
C THR A 679 26.72 4.74 22.97
N LEU A 680 25.76 5.03 22.08
CA LEU A 680 24.34 4.89 22.38
C LEU A 680 23.96 3.44 22.71
N LYS A 681 24.46 2.47 21.95
CA LYS A 681 24.22 1.05 22.23
C LYS A 681 24.76 0.62 23.60
N MET A 682 25.91 1.17 24.01
CA MET A 682 26.48 0.92 25.33
C MET A 682 25.65 1.57 26.44
N ILE A 683 25.18 2.81 26.24
CA ILE A 683 24.30 3.50 27.19
C ILE A 683 22.98 2.73 27.35
N GLU A 684 22.36 2.33 26.25
CA GLU A 684 21.11 1.54 26.27
C GLU A 684 21.28 0.27 27.09
N LYS A 685 22.30 -0.54 26.77
CA LYS A 685 22.57 -1.78 27.51
C LYS A 685 22.88 -1.53 28.99
N ALA A 686 23.60 -0.46 29.31
CA ALA A 686 23.97 -0.11 30.67
C ALA A 686 22.74 0.30 31.50
N ILE A 687 21.84 1.10 30.94
CA ILE A 687 20.58 1.48 31.59
C ILE A 687 19.66 0.25 31.72
N LEU A 688 19.48 -0.56 30.68
CA LEU A 688 18.67 -1.78 30.78
C LEU A 688 19.22 -2.80 31.78
N ALA A 689 20.53 -2.76 32.08
CA ALA A 689 21.15 -3.63 33.07
C ALA A 689 20.86 -3.24 34.53
N THR A 690 20.27 -2.07 34.80
CA THR A 690 19.81 -1.70 36.15
C THR A 690 18.54 -2.45 36.55
N ASP A 691 17.79 -3.01 35.59
CA ASP A 691 16.70 -3.94 35.90
C ASP A 691 17.26 -5.20 36.57
N LEU A 692 16.90 -5.41 37.84
CA LEU A 692 17.30 -6.57 38.61
C LEU A 692 16.92 -7.90 37.94
N ALA A 693 15.85 -7.95 37.13
CA ALA A 693 15.49 -9.14 36.36
C ALA A 693 16.52 -9.47 35.26
N VAL A 694 17.17 -8.45 34.67
CA VAL A 694 18.26 -8.62 33.71
C VAL A 694 19.52 -9.05 34.43
N TYR A 695 19.84 -8.43 35.57
CA TYR A 695 20.95 -8.85 36.43
C TYR A 695 20.84 -10.33 36.81
N MET A 696 19.66 -10.79 37.24
CA MET A 696 19.41 -12.19 37.64
C MET A 696 19.72 -13.19 36.53
N LYS A 697 19.46 -12.81 35.26
CA LYS A 697 19.74 -13.67 34.10
C LYS A 697 21.23 -13.73 33.78
N LYS A 698 21.96 -12.62 33.96
CA LYS A 698 23.37 -12.49 33.56
C LYS A 698 24.37 -12.86 34.67
N ARG A 699 23.98 -12.78 35.95
CA ARG A 699 24.93 -12.89 37.08
C ARG A 699 25.65 -14.23 37.17
N THR A 700 25.00 -15.33 36.79
CA THR A 700 25.59 -16.68 36.92
C THR A 700 26.85 -16.82 36.07
N GLU A 701 26.79 -16.39 34.81
CA GLU A 701 27.92 -16.37 33.89
C GLU A 701 29.07 -15.52 34.45
N PHE A 702 28.76 -14.33 34.97
CA PHE A 702 29.77 -13.43 35.53
C PHE A 702 30.44 -14.04 36.77
N PHE A 703 29.68 -14.67 37.66
CA PHE A 703 30.20 -15.28 38.87
C PHE A 703 31.07 -16.50 38.57
N GLU A 704 30.74 -17.29 37.55
CA GLU A 704 31.58 -18.40 37.09
C GLU A 704 32.92 -17.89 36.54
N LEU A 705 32.88 -16.86 35.69
CA LEU A 705 34.09 -16.22 35.14
C LEU A 705 34.99 -15.64 36.23
N ALA A 706 34.41 -14.94 37.21
CA ALA A 706 35.15 -14.34 38.32
C ALA A 706 35.75 -15.42 39.24
N LYS A 707 34.97 -16.45 39.60
CA LYS A 707 35.40 -17.52 40.53
C LYS A 707 36.49 -18.40 39.94
N ASN A 708 36.42 -18.70 38.65
CA ASN A 708 37.40 -19.54 37.96
C ASN A 708 38.60 -18.75 37.42
N SER A 709 38.64 -17.43 37.63
CA SER A 709 39.65 -16.52 37.06
C SER A 709 39.76 -16.63 35.54
N GLN A 710 38.63 -16.80 34.87
CA GLN A 710 38.52 -16.96 33.40
C GLN A 710 38.09 -15.66 32.69
N PHE A 711 38.01 -14.55 33.41
CA PHE A 711 37.65 -13.26 32.83
C PHE A 711 38.78 -12.72 31.94
N GLU A 712 38.47 -12.49 30.66
CA GLU A 712 39.42 -11.96 29.67
C GLU A 712 39.04 -10.53 29.26
N TRP A 713 39.98 -9.59 29.34
CA TRP A 713 39.74 -8.17 29.02
C TRP A 713 39.66 -7.87 27.51
N GLU A 714 40.21 -8.75 26.67
CA GLU A 714 40.16 -8.61 25.21
C GLU A 714 38.82 -9.09 24.62
N ASP A 715 38.03 -9.83 25.41
CA ASP A 715 36.73 -10.33 24.98
C ASP A 715 35.63 -9.27 25.19
N ASP A 716 35.00 -8.86 24.08
CA ASP A 716 33.90 -7.90 24.08
C ASP A 716 32.69 -8.34 24.90
N CYS A 717 32.37 -9.64 24.91
CA CYS A 717 31.25 -10.20 25.67
C CYS A 717 31.53 -10.13 27.18
N HIS A 718 32.75 -10.47 27.60
CA HIS A 718 33.18 -10.33 28.99
C HIS A 718 33.13 -8.86 29.45
N ARG A 719 33.59 -7.93 28.62
CA ARG A 719 33.50 -6.49 28.92
C ARG A 719 32.06 -5.97 28.95
N ASP A 720 31.18 -6.44 28.06
CA ASP A 720 29.74 -6.12 28.09
C ASP A 720 29.07 -6.61 29.37
N LEU A 721 29.43 -7.82 29.80
CA LEU A 721 28.95 -8.41 31.04
C LEU A 721 29.47 -7.63 32.26
N LEU A 722 30.76 -7.30 32.29
CA LEU A 722 31.35 -6.48 33.35
C LEU A 722 30.67 -5.11 33.44
N ARG A 723 30.45 -4.41 32.32
CA ARG A 723 29.73 -3.12 32.31
C ARG A 723 28.32 -3.25 32.88
N SER A 724 27.61 -4.32 32.52
CA SER A 724 26.28 -4.61 33.08
C SER A 724 26.35 -4.81 34.61
N MET A 725 27.34 -5.57 35.10
CA MET A 725 27.50 -5.83 36.54
C MET A 725 27.98 -4.60 37.32
N LEU A 726 28.85 -3.77 36.71
CA LEU A 726 29.30 -2.49 37.27
C LEU A 726 28.14 -1.51 37.43
N MET A 727 27.24 -1.45 36.45
CA MET A 727 26.02 -0.63 36.54
C MET A 727 25.17 -1.06 37.74
N THR A 728 24.82 -2.35 37.84
CA THR A 728 24.06 -2.86 38.99
C THR A 728 24.79 -2.57 40.30
N ALA A 729 26.10 -2.82 40.37
CA ALA A 729 26.88 -2.63 41.60
C ALA A 729 26.95 -1.17 42.07
N CYS A 730 26.96 -0.23 41.13
CA CYS A 730 26.94 1.20 41.43
C CYS A 730 25.54 1.67 41.83
N ASP A 731 24.50 1.16 41.17
CA ASP A 731 23.10 1.44 41.48
C ASP A 731 22.76 1.03 42.93
N ILE A 732 23.10 -0.19 43.32
CA ILE A 732 22.88 -0.67 44.70
C ILE A 732 23.99 -0.27 45.68
N SER A 733 24.89 0.65 45.32
CA SER A 733 26.09 1.00 46.13
C SER A 733 25.79 1.65 47.49
N ALA A 734 24.57 2.15 47.70
CA ALA A 734 24.13 2.69 48.98
C ALA A 734 24.34 1.69 50.14
N ILE A 735 24.17 0.39 49.88
CA ILE A 735 24.35 -0.68 50.87
C ILE A 735 25.80 -0.81 51.38
N THR A 736 26.77 -0.21 50.69
CA THR A 736 28.19 -0.26 51.04
C THR A 736 28.64 0.95 51.86
N LYS A 737 27.79 1.97 52.00
CA LYS A 737 28.12 3.24 52.66
C LYS A 737 28.23 3.07 54.19
N PRO A 738 28.91 3.99 54.91
CA PRO A 738 28.97 3.93 56.37
C PRO A 738 27.60 3.86 57.02
N TRP A 739 27.48 3.14 58.14
CA TRP A 739 26.20 2.83 58.78
C TRP A 739 25.23 4.01 58.97
N PRO A 740 25.67 5.21 59.44
CA PRO A 740 24.75 6.35 59.59
C PRO A 740 24.14 6.83 58.26
N VAL A 741 24.90 6.69 57.17
CA VAL A 741 24.46 7.04 55.82
C VAL A 741 23.50 5.96 55.33
N GLN A 742 23.89 4.68 55.44
CA GLN A 742 23.07 3.60 54.92
C GLN A 742 21.73 3.47 55.65
N LYS A 743 21.70 3.70 56.96
CA LYS A 743 20.43 3.70 57.72
C LYS A 743 19.45 4.74 57.16
N LYS A 744 19.91 5.97 56.92
CA LYS A 744 19.08 7.04 56.33
C LYS A 744 18.60 6.69 54.92
N ILE A 745 19.47 6.12 54.08
CA ILE A 745 19.09 5.72 52.73
C ILE A 745 18.05 4.59 52.75
N ALA A 746 18.22 3.59 53.62
CA ALA A 746 17.23 2.52 53.78
C ALA A 746 15.86 3.05 54.24
N GLU A 747 15.82 4.08 55.09
CA GLU A 747 14.58 4.76 55.49
C GLU A 747 13.90 5.46 54.30
N LEU A 748 14.67 6.11 53.41
CA LEU A 748 14.14 6.74 52.19
C LEU A 748 13.56 5.69 51.21
N VAL A 749 14.29 4.60 50.99
CA VAL A 749 13.84 3.48 50.13
C VAL A 749 12.56 2.85 50.68
N ALA A 750 12.52 2.57 51.99
CA ALA A 750 11.33 2.03 52.64
C ALA A 750 10.14 2.98 52.52
N THR A 751 10.36 4.29 52.72
CA THR A 751 9.31 5.31 52.56
C THR A 751 8.72 5.28 51.15
N GLU A 752 9.56 5.19 50.12
CA GLU A 752 9.09 5.11 48.74
C GLU A 752 8.29 3.82 48.46
N PHE A 753 8.77 2.66 48.94
CA PHE A 753 8.02 1.41 48.82
C PHE A 753 6.68 1.45 49.54
N PHE A 754 6.60 2.10 50.71
CA PHE A 754 5.35 2.27 51.43
C PHE A 754 4.39 3.21 50.69
N GLU A 755 4.89 4.30 50.09
CA GLU A 755 4.07 5.17 49.26
C GLU A 755 3.50 4.42 48.03
N GLN A 756 4.29 3.54 47.42
CA GLN A 756 3.78 2.65 46.37
C GLN A 756 2.74 1.67 46.90
N GLY A 757 2.98 1.01 48.03
CA GLY A 757 2.00 0.08 48.63
C GLY A 757 0.67 0.75 48.97
N ASP A 758 0.72 1.98 49.45
CA ASP A 758 -0.46 2.81 49.71
C ASP A 758 -1.20 3.21 48.42
N LYS A 759 -0.49 3.35 47.29
CA LYS A 759 -1.11 3.53 45.96
C LYS A 759 -1.77 2.23 45.48
N GLU A 760 -1.08 1.09 45.58
CA GLU A 760 -1.62 -0.22 45.20
C GLU A 760 -2.92 -0.54 45.93
N ARG A 761 -2.97 -0.27 47.24
CA ARG A 761 -4.17 -0.45 48.05
C ARG A 761 -5.32 0.45 47.61
N ARG A 762 -5.04 1.72 47.27
CA ARG A 762 -6.07 2.73 46.92
C ARG A 762 -6.56 2.63 45.49
N GLU A 763 -5.67 2.40 44.53
CA GLU A 763 -5.97 2.46 43.10
C GLU A 763 -6.30 1.08 42.52
N LEU A 764 -5.65 0.01 43.01
CA LEU A 764 -5.78 -1.34 42.47
C LEU A 764 -6.58 -2.28 43.39
N ASN A 765 -6.91 -1.86 44.62
CA ASN A 765 -7.55 -2.68 45.65
C ASN A 765 -6.79 -4.00 45.93
N ILE A 766 -5.46 -3.97 45.87
CA ILE A 766 -4.59 -5.12 46.15
C ILE A 766 -3.90 -4.90 47.50
N GLU A 767 -3.75 -5.98 48.26
CA GLU A 767 -2.92 -5.95 49.46
C GLU A 767 -1.43 -5.99 49.09
N PRO A 768 -0.64 -4.97 49.44
CA PRO A 768 0.77 -4.91 49.07
C PRO A 768 1.57 -5.99 49.80
N ILE A 769 2.66 -6.44 49.17
CA ILE A 769 3.61 -7.37 49.80
C ILE A 769 4.23 -6.76 51.07
N ASP A 770 4.72 -7.59 52.00
CA ASP A 770 5.33 -7.15 53.28
C ASP A 770 6.36 -6.02 53.11
N LEU A 771 7.17 -6.03 52.03
CA LEU A 771 8.17 -4.99 51.75
C LEU A 771 7.56 -3.58 51.58
N MET A 772 6.35 -3.53 51.01
CA MET A 772 5.63 -2.31 50.68
C MET A 772 4.51 -2.02 51.68
N ASN A 773 4.34 -2.86 52.71
CA ASN A 773 3.33 -2.66 53.73
C ASN A 773 3.92 -1.89 54.93
N ARG A 774 3.46 -0.65 55.12
CA ARG A 774 3.89 0.23 56.21
C ARG A 774 3.63 -0.36 57.60
N GLU A 775 2.66 -1.26 57.73
CA GLU A 775 2.34 -1.95 58.98
C GLU A 775 3.35 -3.05 59.35
N LYS A 776 4.21 -3.46 58.40
CA LYS A 776 5.26 -4.47 58.58
C LYS A 776 6.66 -3.86 58.64
N GLN A 777 6.76 -2.61 59.11
CA GLN A 777 8.02 -1.87 59.21
C GLN A 777 9.04 -2.55 60.12
N ASP A 778 8.57 -3.27 61.14
CA ASP A 778 9.36 -4.10 62.06
C ASP A 778 10.20 -5.17 61.33
N LYS A 779 9.74 -5.65 60.18
CA LYS A 779 10.45 -6.66 59.37
C LYS A 779 11.53 -6.10 58.45
N ILE A 780 11.64 -4.78 58.28
CA ILE A 780 12.66 -4.18 57.39
C ILE A 780 14.07 -4.74 57.65
N PRO A 781 14.58 -4.85 58.90
CA PRO A 781 15.92 -5.34 59.15
C PRO A 781 16.20 -6.74 58.57
N SER A 782 15.25 -7.68 58.74
CA SER A 782 15.39 -9.07 58.25
C SER A 782 15.30 -9.14 56.72
N MET A 783 14.47 -8.29 56.12
CA MET A 783 14.39 -8.15 54.66
C MET A 783 15.68 -7.55 54.08
N GLN A 784 16.28 -6.56 54.74
CA GLN A 784 17.57 -5.99 54.33
C GLN A 784 18.69 -7.04 54.39
N VAL A 785 18.76 -7.85 55.45
CA VAL A 785 19.72 -8.98 55.52
C VAL A 785 19.52 -9.94 54.34
N SER A 786 18.28 -10.30 54.05
CA SER A 786 17.95 -11.21 52.94
C SER A 786 18.33 -10.63 51.58
N PHE A 787 18.10 -9.32 51.36
CA PHE A 787 18.52 -8.62 50.15
C PHE A 787 20.04 -8.61 49.98
N ILE A 788 20.78 -8.31 51.06
CA ILE A 788 22.24 -8.30 51.04
C ILE A 788 22.79 -9.68 50.66
N ASP A 789 22.27 -10.75 51.26
CA ASP A 789 22.70 -12.13 51.01
C ASP A 789 22.38 -12.59 49.58
N ALA A 790 21.18 -12.30 49.10
CA ALA A 790 20.69 -12.78 47.82
C ALA A 790 21.30 -12.03 46.61
N ILE A 791 21.64 -10.75 46.78
CA ILE A 791 22.00 -9.84 45.69
C ILE A 791 23.41 -9.28 45.89
N CYS A 792 23.64 -8.57 46.99
CA CYS A 792 24.78 -7.66 47.12
C CYS A 792 26.10 -8.40 47.36
N THR A 793 26.12 -9.37 48.28
CA THR A 793 27.37 -10.03 48.72
C THR A 793 28.08 -10.71 47.56
N GLN A 794 27.37 -11.53 46.77
CA GLN A 794 27.96 -12.25 45.64
C GLN A 794 28.48 -11.31 44.56
N LEU A 795 27.76 -10.20 44.30
CA LEU A 795 28.18 -9.20 43.33
C LEU A 795 29.49 -8.51 43.73
N TYR A 796 29.58 -8.04 44.97
CA TYR A 796 30.80 -7.37 45.45
C TYR A 796 31.97 -8.34 45.68
N GLU A 797 31.71 -9.61 45.98
CA GLU A 797 32.74 -10.67 45.99
C GLU A 797 33.31 -10.89 44.60
N ALA A 798 32.46 -11.06 43.59
CA ALA A 798 32.89 -11.22 42.21
C ALA A 798 33.67 -9.99 41.71
N LEU A 799 33.19 -8.78 42.00
CA LEU A 799 33.91 -7.54 41.65
C LEU A 799 35.27 -7.42 42.33
N THR A 800 35.37 -7.85 43.59
CA THR A 800 36.66 -7.89 44.30
C THR A 800 37.61 -8.92 43.68
N GLY A 801 37.07 -10.02 43.13
CA GLY A 801 37.84 -11.01 42.36
C GLY A 801 38.38 -10.47 41.04
N ILE A 802 37.67 -9.52 40.39
CA ILE A 802 38.15 -8.83 39.18
C ILE A 802 39.17 -7.74 39.52
N SER A 803 38.91 -6.94 40.55
CA SER A 803 39.84 -5.92 41.05
C SER A 803 39.83 -5.86 42.57
N GLU A 804 40.97 -6.22 43.18
CA GLU A 804 41.15 -6.20 44.64
C GLU A 804 40.93 -4.80 45.24
N PHE A 805 41.11 -3.75 44.44
CA PHE A 805 40.89 -2.35 44.84
C PHE A 805 39.39 -2.00 45.03
N CYS A 806 38.48 -2.89 44.65
CA CYS A 806 37.04 -2.79 44.94
C CYS A 806 36.65 -3.44 46.28
N SER A 807 37.58 -4.07 46.99
CA SER A 807 37.34 -4.69 48.30
C SER A 807 36.67 -3.79 49.35
N PRO A 808 36.84 -2.45 49.38
CA PRO A 808 36.12 -1.62 50.35
C PRO A 808 34.60 -1.66 50.19
N LEU A 809 34.07 -1.90 48.97
CA LEU A 809 32.63 -2.05 48.72
C LEU A 809 32.09 -3.32 49.40
N LEU A 810 32.81 -4.43 49.24
CA LEU A 810 32.47 -5.71 49.88
C LEU A 810 32.53 -5.60 51.41
N GLU A 811 33.56 -4.96 51.94
CA GLU A 811 33.72 -4.78 53.38
C GLU A 811 32.63 -3.88 53.98
N GLY A 812 32.27 -2.79 53.30
CA GLY A 812 31.14 -1.95 53.67
C GLY A 812 29.82 -2.72 53.69
N CYS A 813 29.58 -3.53 52.66
CA CYS A 813 28.41 -4.40 52.55
C CYS A 813 28.33 -5.40 53.72
N ARG A 814 29.44 -6.11 54.03
CA ARG A 814 29.52 -7.09 55.14
C ARG A 814 29.30 -6.44 56.50
N LYS A 815 29.87 -5.25 56.74
CA LYS A 815 29.63 -4.48 57.97
C LYS A 815 28.15 -4.11 58.14
N ASN A 816 27.53 -3.62 57.08
CA ASN A 816 26.11 -3.24 57.13
C ASN A 816 25.20 -4.46 57.29
N ARG A 817 25.54 -5.60 56.68
CA ARG A 817 24.85 -6.87 56.93
C ARG A 817 24.84 -7.23 58.41
N GLN A 818 25.98 -7.10 59.09
CA GLN A 818 26.09 -7.39 60.51
C GLN A 818 25.26 -6.41 61.35
N ASN A 819 25.28 -5.12 61.04
CA ASN A 819 24.44 -4.12 61.73
C ASN A 819 22.95 -4.40 61.57
N TRP A 820 22.50 -4.74 60.35
CA TRP A 820 21.11 -5.11 60.09
C TRP A 820 20.71 -6.40 60.80
N LYS A 821 21.60 -7.40 60.85
CA LYS A 821 21.37 -8.64 61.59
C LYS A 821 21.16 -8.38 63.08
N ILE A 822 21.99 -7.54 63.69
CA ILE A 822 21.85 -7.16 65.10
C ILE A 822 20.49 -6.48 65.34
N LEU A 823 20.05 -5.59 64.43
CA LEU A 823 18.73 -4.96 64.54
C LEU A 823 17.57 -5.96 64.37
N ALA A 824 17.71 -6.95 63.50
CA ALA A 824 16.70 -7.99 63.32
C ALA A 824 16.56 -8.84 64.58
N GLU A 825 17.67 -9.29 65.16
CA GLU A 825 17.69 -10.08 66.41
C GLU A 825 17.10 -9.28 67.60
N GLN A 826 17.42 -7.98 67.71
CA GLN A 826 16.83 -7.10 68.73
C GLN A 826 15.32 -6.90 68.55
N GLY A 827 14.85 -6.82 67.31
CA GLY A 827 13.42 -6.73 67.00
C GLY A 827 12.66 -8.01 67.39
N GLU A 828 13.24 -9.17 67.11
CA GLU A 828 12.69 -10.48 67.49
C GLU A 828 12.64 -10.67 69.02
N GLU A 829 13.70 -10.29 69.74
CA GLU A 829 13.73 -10.33 71.21
C GLU A 829 12.68 -9.40 71.83
N ALA A 830 12.49 -8.19 71.27
CA ALA A 830 11.47 -7.25 71.73
C ALA A 830 10.04 -7.75 71.47
N ALA A 831 9.79 -8.39 70.31
CA ALA A 831 8.50 -8.99 69.98
C ALA A 831 8.16 -10.20 70.88
N LEU A 832 9.17 -11.02 71.21
CA LEU A 832 9.04 -12.15 72.15
C LEU A 832 8.74 -11.68 73.59
N LEU A 833 9.33 -10.56 74.03
CA LEU A 833 9.07 -9.97 75.35
C LEU A 833 7.70 -9.30 75.46
N ASN A 834 7.14 -8.82 74.34
CA ASN A 834 5.82 -8.18 74.29
C ASN A 834 4.65 -9.14 74.02
N GLY A 835 4.93 -10.43 73.75
CA GLY A 835 3.89 -11.45 73.53
C GLY A 835 3.15 -11.34 72.20
N GLU A 836 3.77 -10.74 71.18
CA GLU A 836 3.18 -10.50 69.84
C GLU A 836 3.52 -11.60 68.81
N LEU A 837 4.22 -12.66 69.24
CA LEU A 837 4.61 -13.83 68.43
C LEU A 837 3.88 -15.11 68.86
#